data_AF-A0AA38RDH8-F1
#
_entry.id   AF-A0AA38RDH8-F1
#
_cell.length_a   1.000
_cell.length_b   1.000
_cell.length_c   1.000
_cell.angle_alpha   90.00
_cell.angle_beta   90.00
_cell.angle_gamma   90.00
#
_symmetry.space_group_name_H-M   'P 1'
#
loop_
_entity.id
_entity.type
_entity.pdbx_description
1 polymer ?
#
loop_
_entity_poly.entity_id
_entity_poly.type
_entity_poly.pdbx_seq_one_letter_code
_entity_poly.pdbx_strand_id
1 'polypeptide(L)'
;MRSYSVSHVVARLVTALSLLCVHVAAQAFGNRTKPSDFFWQLQQLEEVAPKGNPRIGGQNFTYCCLKAVNQSLDVDSDGNLVLLPNPVMVPEGKNASYLIEADSRGQFPCGATYNGDPNGAPVVQVNYTWLADECPGWQLSSKKNLNAWLQPLSGFLLPAIIFCLSVPRRRKLYIPRAFFAADLAGVKSYVPAFLGAIGALILVTLDTIIWLSTCFAFAGPMILSGLYEALLDNRILEFLRVKTHNNRLTLDMRCRCLMIILIGNLDLALDEPLNDQPAISQPTVLLAANSGNASDSHEPDKYNSAASDGRSSGLGVRRVESSPSRGTQLPLGHLTSAHANPQQLDTASQGRTTPVLLAHPSSVRSLPVGAPVIFFLGGFIFALLQSLEGLGDEDIAEGLAFGQWYMTIPHIAIVSGLLLAGNNPNILEGVFATEREPKKDDRSFLKLRFELAYPSCYKVAWQWLRGHTKKRWINKLIETYGYDHDFTGRKDQDSDIRDSDMKELRRVTTLGPLDWFLVLSLTGLLLGVPFVLAFLTAFYTPEVGLSCRSLTFTVYACLQFLQVLLWLWAYAGPPPAKLGESRHVLNFLRRRGWLDRRGFYDPTATRWLLGPPTRRSLGQAWSNARREPLRALWCALWYVLTTVFGLSAIFTALGGTLMQLMGVYTADMCYVTVEHWTRPYDTRPMPIISSNSREMIKNARVYWKPCAITAIVFMTFVSFVGWWYQRRMRDMFGTLVAEIDLSEFDSEYAAQARLAFPDVSPSLVFTSSGRANGHQADTSPADTPRLRTATLHG
;
A
#
# COMPACT_ATOMS: atom_id res chain seq x y z
N MET A 1 -57.26 -61.70 -3.51
CA MET A 1 -56.46 -60.58 -2.96
C MET A 1 -56.96 -60.31 -1.54
N ARG A 2 -56.27 -60.83 -0.52
CA ARG A 2 -56.62 -60.57 0.89
C ARG A 2 -56.06 -59.20 1.28
N SER A 3 -56.94 -58.28 1.64
CA SER A 3 -56.60 -56.96 2.14
C SER A 3 -55.92 -57.11 3.51
N TYR A 4 -54.58 -57.07 3.54
CA TYR A 4 -53.84 -56.99 4.79
C TYR A 4 -54.00 -55.57 5.34
N SER A 5 -54.71 -55.45 6.46
CA SER A 5 -54.91 -54.18 7.17
C SER A 5 -53.55 -53.61 7.57
N VAL A 6 -53.18 -52.48 6.94
CA VAL A 6 -51.95 -51.70 7.17
C VAL A 6 -51.73 -51.44 8.67
N SER A 7 -52.81 -51.35 9.45
CA SER A 7 -52.79 -51.16 10.91
C SER A 7 -52.04 -52.28 11.65
N HIS A 8 -52.14 -53.54 11.20
CA HIS A 8 -51.45 -54.66 11.86
C HIS A 8 -49.95 -54.70 11.60
N VAL A 9 -49.52 -54.24 10.42
CA VAL A 9 -48.09 -54.16 10.07
C VAL A 9 -47.44 -53.02 10.85
N VAL A 10 -48.10 -51.87 10.96
CA VAL A 10 -47.61 -50.72 11.74
C VAL A 10 -47.51 -51.07 13.22
N ALA A 11 -48.53 -51.74 13.80
CA ALA A 11 -48.49 -52.12 15.21
C ALA A 11 -47.33 -53.09 15.54
N ARG A 12 -47.04 -54.06 14.66
CA ARG A 12 -45.90 -54.98 14.83
C ARG A 12 -44.55 -54.31 14.61
N LEU A 13 -44.47 -53.35 13.68
CA LEU A 13 -43.25 -52.58 13.46
C LEU A 13 -42.94 -51.69 14.69
N VAL A 14 -43.96 -51.04 15.25
CA VAL A 14 -43.83 -50.21 16.46
C VAL A 14 -43.42 -51.07 17.65
N THR A 15 -44.06 -52.23 17.89
CA THR A 15 -43.65 -53.11 19.00
C THR A 15 -42.26 -53.70 18.82
N ALA A 16 -41.86 -54.06 17.60
CA ALA A 16 -40.51 -54.52 17.31
C ALA A 16 -39.48 -53.40 17.54
N LEU A 17 -39.76 -52.15 17.12
CA LEU A 17 -38.93 -50.98 17.39
C LEU A 17 -38.84 -50.68 18.89
N SER A 18 -39.94 -50.77 19.64
CA SER A 18 -39.95 -50.59 21.11
C SER A 18 -39.09 -51.64 21.81
N LEU A 19 -39.23 -52.91 21.43
CA LEU A 19 -38.45 -54.02 22.00
C LEU A 19 -36.97 -53.92 21.63
N LEU A 20 -36.65 -53.48 20.40
CA LEU A 20 -35.28 -53.22 19.99
C LEU A 20 -34.67 -52.07 20.80
N CYS A 21 -35.41 -50.98 21.01
CA CYS A 21 -34.98 -49.86 21.85
C CYS A 21 -34.75 -50.28 23.30
N VAL A 22 -35.61 -51.13 23.88
CA VAL A 22 -35.44 -51.64 25.25
C VAL A 22 -34.25 -52.60 25.36
N HIS A 23 -34.02 -53.47 24.36
CA HIS A 23 -32.84 -54.35 24.36
C HIS A 23 -31.53 -53.60 24.15
N VAL A 24 -31.51 -52.58 23.29
CA VAL A 24 -30.33 -51.71 23.10
C VAL A 24 -30.06 -50.88 24.35
N ALA A 25 -31.10 -50.38 25.03
CA ALA A 25 -30.94 -49.68 26.31
C ALA A 25 -30.44 -50.61 27.45
N ALA A 26 -30.88 -51.87 27.48
CA ALA A 26 -30.42 -52.85 28.47
C ALA A 26 -28.97 -53.32 28.21
N GLN A 27 -28.52 -53.40 26.96
CA GLN A 27 -27.12 -53.67 26.62
C GLN A 27 -26.19 -52.46 26.87
N ALA A 28 -26.71 -51.24 26.93
CA ALA A 28 -25.94 -50.03 27.24
C ALA A 28 -25.51 -49.91 28.72
N PHE A 29 -26.01 -50.79 29.59
CA PHE A 29 -25.61 -50.95 30.99
C PHE A 29 -24.67 -52.16 31.22
N GLY A 30 -23.96 -52.62 30.18
CA GLY A 30 -22.82 -53.53 30.38
C GLY A 30 -21.83 -52.93 31.39
N ASN A 31 -21.17 -53.79 32.19
CA ASN A 31 -20.15 -53.38 33.17
C ASN A 31 -19.11 -52.47 32.51
N ARG A 32 -19.24 -51.16 32.70
CA ARG A 32 -18.29 -50.17 32.22
C ARG A 32 -17.07 -50.28 33.10
N THR A 33 -15.92 -50.57 32.51
CA THR A 33 -14.66 -50.80 33.23
C THR A 33 -13.57 -49.83 32.81
N LYS A 34 -13.77 -49.07 31.73
CA LYS A 34 -12.79 -48.13 31.20
C LYS A 34 -13.43 -46.77 30.88
N PRO A 35 -12.69 -45.66 30.96
CA PRO A 35 -13.17 -44.34 30.53
C PRO A 35 -13.64 -44.32 29.06
N SER A 36 -13.05 -45.17 28.22
CA SER A 36 -13.44 -45.37 26.83
C SER A 36 -14.86 -45.95 26.63
N ASP A 37 -15.46 -46.50 27.68
CA ASP A 37 -16.85 -46.98 27.65
C ASP A 37 -17.84 -45.81 27.81
N PHE A 38 -17.38 -44.67 28.36
CA PHE A 38 -18.16 -43.44 28.48
C PHE A 38 -17.97 -42.53 27.28
N PHE A 39 -16.74 -42.40 26.80
CA PHE A 39 -16.39 -41.55 25.67
C PHE A 39 -15.84 -42.39 24.53
N TRP A 40 -16.65 -42.60 23.50
CA TRP A 40 -16.26 -43.41 22.34
C TRP A 40 -15.01 -42.83 21.64
N GLN A 41 -14.78 -41.52 21.72
CA GLN A 41 -13.62 -40.83 21.17
C GLN A 41 -12.30 -41.33 21.80
N LEU A 42 -12.34 -41.83 23.05
CA LEU A 42 -11.16 -42.40 23.71
C LEU A 42 -10.84 -43.81 23.21
N GLN A 43 -11.81 -44.55 22.64
CA GLN A 43 -11.54 -45.86 22.02
C GLN A 43 -10.61 -45.74 20.81
N GLN A 44 -10.63 -44.59 20.14
CA GLN A 44 -9.83 -44.31 18.94
C GLN A 44 -8.61 -43.43 19.22
N LEU A 45 -8.18 -43.30 20.47
CA LEU A 45 -7.12 -42.36 20.86
C LEU A 45 -5.83 -42.59 20.06
N GLU A 46 -5.42 -43.84 19.86
CA GLU A 46 -4.22 -44.19 19.08
C GLU A 46 -4.37 -43.87 17.58
N GLU A 47 -5.58 -43.92 17.03
CA GLU A 47 -5.84 -43.62 15.62
C GLU A 47 -5.67 -42.11 15.33
N VAL A 48 -6.00 -41.27 16.31
CA VAL A 48 -5.92 -39.80 16.24
C VAL A 48 -4.52 -39.27 16.59
N ALA A 49 -3.62 -40.15 17.05
CA ALA A 49 -2.26 -39.80 17.42
C ALA A 49 -1.49 -39.14 16.26
N PRO A 50 -0.64 -38.14 16.56
CA PRO A 50 0.17 -37.47 15.54
C PRO A 50 1.09 -38.47 14.84
N LYS A 51 1.09 -38.47 13.51
CA LYS A 51 2.00 -39.30 12.69
C LYS A 51 3.25 -38.50 12.37
N GLY A 52 4.40 -38.86 12.95
CA GLY A 52 5.70 -38.21 12.69
C GLY A 52 6.26 -37.52 13.94
N ASN A 53 7.23 -36.62 13.74
CA ASN A 53 7.86 -35.86 14.83
C ASN A 53 7.06 -34.58 15.11
N PRO A 54 6.35 -34.47 16.26
CA PRO A 54 5.52 -33.31 16.58
C PRO A 54 6.30 -31.99 16.63
N ARG A 55 7.61 -32.03 16.94
CA ARG A 55 8.48 -30.85 17.06
C ARG A 55 8.74 -30.14 15.73
N ILE A 56 8.50 -30.79 14.59
CA ILE A 56 8.65 -30.20 13.26
C ILE A 56 7.28 -29.72 12.73
N GLY A 57 6.23 -29.85 13.55
CA GLY A 57 4.85 -29.61 13.19
C GLY A 57 4.09 -30.92 12.94
N GLY A 58 2.76 -30.82 12.89
CA GLY A 58 1.88 -31.99 12.75
C GLY A 58 1.40 -32.57 14.07
N GLN A 59 1.52 -31.80 15.16
CA GLN A 59 0.83 -32.11 16.39
C GLN A 59 -0.69 -32.06 16.20
N ASN A 60 -1.43 -32.78 17.03
CA ASN A 60 -2.88 -32.72 17.08
C ASN A 60 -3.32 -32.40 18.52
N PHE A 61 -3.71 -31.15 18.79
CA PHE A 61 -4.09 -30.76 20.15
C PHE A 61 -5.40 -31.42 20.60
N THR A 62 -6.26 -31.87 19.67
CA THR A 62 -7.41 -32.73 20.00
C THR A 62 -6.93 -34.06 20.59
N TYR A 63 -5.89 -34.67 20.03
CA TYR A 63 -5.28 -35.88 20.60
C TYR A 63 -4.69 -35.60 21.98
N CYS A 64 -3.93 -34.51 22.13
CA CYS A 64 -3.34 -34.10 23.40
C CYS A 64 -4.39 -33.94 24.49
N CYS A 65 -5.49 -33.27 24.19
CA CYS A 65 -6.54 -33.06 25.14
C CYS A 65 -7.31 -34.36 25.47
N LEU A 66 -7.61 -35.21 24.48
CA LEU A 66 -8.21 -36.53 24.75
C LEU A 66 -7.28 -37.42 25.58
N LYS A 67 -5.96 -37.36 25.35
CA LYS A 67 -4.95 -38.08 26.15
C LYS A 67 -4.90 -37.57 27.59
N ALA A 68 -4.95 -36.25 27.78
CA ALA A 68 -5.01 -35.65 29.12
C ALA A 68 -6.27 -36.08 29.89
N VAL A 69 -7.42 -36.10 29.21
CA VAL A 69 -8.69 -36.56 29.78
C VAL A 69 -8.62 -38.05 30.14
N ASN A 70 -8.13 -38.90 29.22
CA ASN A 70 -7.98 -40.34 29.48
C ASN A 70 -7.06 -40.64 30.67
N GLN A 71 -5.97 -39.89 30.83
CA GLN A 71 -5.03 -40.04 31.95
C GLN A 71 -5.54 -39.47 33.28
N SER A 72 -6.63 -38.69 33.26
CA SER A 72 -7.19 -38.04 34.45
C SER A 72 -8.44 -38.74 34.99
N LEU A 73 -9.01 -39.67 34.23
CA LEU A 73 -10.24 -40.37 34.57
C LEU A 73 -9.98 -41.83 34.90
N ASP A 74 -10.73 -42.34 35.87
CA ASP A 74 -10.79 -43.76 36.20
C ASP A 74 -12.25 -44.17 36.42
N VAL A 75 -12.53 -45.48 36.45
CA VAL A 75 -13.85 -46.01 36.73
C VAL A 75 -13.82 -46.71 38.08
N ASP A 76 -14.61 -46.21 39.03
CA ASP A 76 -14.70 -46.78 40.37
C ASP A 76 -15.36 -48.17 40.36
N SER A 77 -15.28 -48.92 41.46
CA SER A 77 -15.87 -50.26 41.60
C SER A 77 -17.38 -50.28 41.36
N ASP A 78 -18.06 -49.15 41.58
CA ASP A 78 -19.49 -48.97 41.33
C ASP A 78 -19.82 -48.70 39.85
N GLY A 79 -18.81 -48.71 38.96
CA GLY A 79 -18.98 -48.40 37.54
C GLY A 79 -19.18 -46.90 37.27
N ASN A 80 -18.90 -46.03 38.23
CA ASN A 80 -19.00 -44.58 38.09
C ASN A 80 -17.67 -43.98 37.63
N LEU A 81 -17.74 -43.00 36.73
CA LEU A 81 -16.56 -42.27 36.28
C LEU A 81 -16.09 -41.31 37.38
N VAL A 82 -14.83 -41.41 37.79
CA VAL A 82 -14.20 -40.59 38.83
C VAL A 82 -12.92 -39.94 38.32
N LEU A 83 -12.55 -38.80 38.89
CA LEU A 83 -11.26 -38.16 38.62
C LEU A 83 -10.19 -38.77 39.52
N LEU A 84 -9.01 -39.03 38.96
CA LEU A 84 -7.87 -39.48 39.73
C LEU A 84 -7.41 -38.41 40.74
N PRO A 85 -6.80 -38.79 41.88
CA PRO A 85 -6.44 -37.87 42.96
C PRO A 85 -5.38 -36.82 42.57
N ASN A 86 -4.53 -37.11 41.58
CA ASN A 86 -3.58 -36.16 40.98
C ASN A 86 -3.86 -36.05 39.48
N PRO A 87 -4.98 -35.40 39.07
CA PRO A 87 -5.37 -35.42 37.68
C PRO A 87 -4.43 -34.51 36.88
N VAL A 88 -4.02 -34.98 35.70
CA VAL A 88 -3.25 -34.19 34.74
C VAL A 88 -4.06 -32.99 34.27
N MET A 89 -5.38 -33.17 34.20
CA MET A 89 -6.36 -32.20 33.79
C MET A 89 -7.21 -31.70 34.97
N VAL A 90 -7.41 -30.39 35.09
CA VAL A 90 -8.34 -29.82 36.07
C VAL A 90 -9.61 -29.38 35.35
N PRO A 91 -10.74 -30.11 35.47
CA PRO A 91 -12.00 -29.68 34.88
C PRO A 91 -12.57 -28.49 35.66
N GLU A 92 -13.13 -27.53 34.93
CA GLU A 92 -13.97 -26.47 35.51
C GLU A 92 -15.19 -27.13 36.19
N GLY A 93 -15.21 -27.17 37.54
CA GLY A 93 -16.24 -27.86 38.32
C GLY A 93 -15.80 -29.15 39.03
N LYS A 94 -14.52 -29.59 38.87
CA LYS A 94 -13.86 -30.67 39.63
C LYS A 94 -14.54 -32.05 39.68
N ASN A 95 -15.60 -32.29 38.90
CA ASN A 95 -16.33 -33.57 38.89
C ASN A 95 -16.41 -34.14 37.47
N ALA A 96 -16.23 -35.47 37.34
CA ALA A 96 -16.31 -36.18 36.07
C ALA A 96 -17.72 -36.12 35.43
N SER A 97 -18.77 -35.90 36.22
CA SER A 97 -20.15 -35.73 35.75
C SER A 97 -20.31 -34.57 34.76
N TYR A 98 -19.52 -33.51 34.92
CA TYR A 98 -19.56 -32.35 34.02
C TYR A 98 -19.12 -32.71 32.59
N LEU A 99 -18.16 -33.63 32.45
CA LEU A 99 -17.71 -34.13 31.14
C LEU A 99 -18.78 -34.98 30.46
N ILE A 100 -19.50 -35.81 31.22
CA ILE A 100 -20.62 -36.61 30.71
C ILE A 100 -21.75 -35.69 30.24
N GLU A 101 -22.07 -34.65 31.01
CA GLU A 101 -23.06 -33.66 30.63
C GLU A 101 -22.65 -32.90 29.37
N ALA A 102 -21.37 -32.50 29.25
CA ALA A 102 -20.86 -31.86 28.05
C ALA A 102 -20.92 -32.75 26.81
N ASP A 103 -20.58 -34.05 26.94
CA ASP A 103 -20.69 -35.02 25.85
C ASP A 103 -22.15 -35.23 25.43
N SER A 104 -23.09 -35.29 26.38
CA SER A 104 -24.52 -35.37 26.07
C SER A 104 -25.05 -34.16 25.28
N ARG A 105 -24.39 -33.00 25.42
CA ARG A 105 -24.69 -31.76 24.67
C ARG A 105 -23.95 -31.66 23.33
N GLY A 106 -23.13 -32.66 22.99
CA GLY A 106 -22.24 -32.62 21.83
C GLY A 106 -21.15 -31.54 21.95
N GLN A 107 -20.85 -31.09 23.18
CA GLN A 107 -19.82 -30.10 23.49
C GLN A 107 -18.50 -30.74 23.95
N PHE A 108 -18.40 -32.06 23.82
CA PHE A 108 -17.18 -32.85 23.96
C PHE A 108 -17.06 -33.70 22.67
N PRO A 109 -15.90 -33.74 21.98
CA PRO A 109 -14.52 -33.77 22.47
C PRO A 109 -13.83 -32.40 22.55
N CYS A 110 -12.55 -32.42 22.95
CA CYS A 110 -11.62 -31.29 23.05
C CYS A 110 -11.43 -30.36 21.82
N GLY A 111 -12.05 -30.69 20.69
CA GLY A 111 -12.08 -29.88 19.46
C GLY A 111 -13.51 -29.55 19.03
N ALA A 112 -14.45 -29.48 19.97
CA ALA A 112 -15.85 -29.18 19.68
C ALA A 112 -15.97 -27.80 19.03
N THR A 113 -16.72 -27.74 17.94
CA THR A 113 -17.10 -26.49 17.29
C THR A 113 -18.30 -25.88 18.00
N TYR A 114 -18.39 -24.55 17.99
CA TYR A 114 -19.55 -23.85 18.52
C TYR A 114 -20.85 -24.32 17.87
N ASN A 115 -21.79 -24.83 18.68
CA ASN A 115 -23.09 -25.35 18.21
C ASN A 115 -24.26 -24.44 18.59
N GLY A 116 -23.99 -23.22 19.09
CA GLY A 116 -24.99 -22.31 19.64
C GLY A 116 -25.10 -22.31 21.17
N ASP A 117 -24.57 -23.32 21.86
CA ASP A 117 -24.58 -23.37 23.33
C ASP A 117 -23.62 -22.30 23.92
N PRO A 118 -24.12 -21.32 24.69
CA PRO A 118 -23.28 -20.30 25.32
C PRO A 118 -22.34 -20.86 26.41
N ASN A 119 -22.59 -22.08 26.89
CA ASN A 119 -21.73 -22.72 27.89
C ASN A 119 -20.47 -23.35 27.27
N GLY A 120 -20.46 -23.56 25.95
CA GLY A 120 -19.31 -24.10 25.24
C GLY A 120 -18.86 -25.49 25.69
N ALA A 121 -17.63 -25.82 25.30
CA ALA A 121 -16.92 -27.03 25.67
C ALA A 121 -16.31 -26.92 27.08
N PRO A 122 -16.16 -28.05 27.80
CA PRO A 122 -15.55 -28.07 29.11
C PRO A 122 -14.08 -27.66 29.01
N VAL A 123 -13.64 -26.79 29.94
CA VAL A 123 -12.25 -26.34 29.99
C VAL A 123 -11.35 -27.48 30.42
N VAL A 124 -10.32 -27.76 29.62
CA VAL A 124 -9.27 -28.74 29.90
C VAL A 124 -7.96 -27.97 30.10
N GLN A 125 -7.59 -27.77 31.37
CA GLN A 125 -6.30 -27.20 31.76
C GLN A 125 -5.33 -28.30 32.16
N VAL A 126 -4.10 -28.24 31.64
CA VAL A 126 -3.06 -29.22 31.95
C VAL A 126 -1.84 -28.56 32.56
N ASN A 127 -1.03 -29.31 33.33
CA ASN A 127 0.27 -28.81 33.77
C ASN A 127 1.18 -28.56 32.56
N TYR A 128 1.88 -27.42 32.54
CA TYR A 128 2.76 -27.06 31.42
C TYR A 128 3.90 -28.07 31.24
N THR A 129 4.44 -28.64 32.33
CA THR A 129 5.47 -29.70 32.25
C THR A 129 4.96 -30.91 31.46
N TRP A 130 3.76 -31.37 31.77
CA TRP A 130 3.09 -32.43 31.04
C TRP A 130 2.85 -32.05 29.57
N LEU A 131 2.41 -30.82 29.29
CA LEU A 131 2.19 -30.36 27.91
C LEU A 131 3.49 -30.38 27.09
N ALA A 132 4.58 -29.89 27.66
CA ALA A 132 5.89 -29.83 27.02
C ALA A 132 6.47 -31.23 26.76
N ASP A 133 6.24 -32.18 27.67
CA ASP A 133 6.78 -33.53 27.60
C ASP A 133 5.94 -34.45 26.70
N GLU A 134 4.62 -34.46 26.89
CA GLU A 134 3.72 -35.39 26.18
C GLU A 134 3.22 -34.83 24.85
N CYS A 135 3.21 -33.51 24.70
CA CYS A 135 2.60 -32.81 23.58
C CYS A 135 3.43 -31.66 22.98
N PRO A 136 4.73 -31.87 22.69
CA PRO A 136 5.57 -30.81 22.14
C PRO A 136 5.18 -30.41 20.71
N GLY A 137 5.53 -29.18 20.32
CA GLY A 137 5.40 -28.69 18.96
C GLY A 137 4.13 -27.89 18.70
N TRP A 138 3.67 -27.87 17.45
CA TRP A 138 2.49 -27.10 17.02
C TRP A 138 1.63 -27.90 16.04
N GLN A 139 0.34 -27.55 16.00
CA GLN A 139 -0.61 -28.17 15.11
C GLN A 139 -0.57 -27.50 13.74
N LEU A 140 -0.42 -28.32 12.70
CA LEU A 140 -0.53 -27.82 11.34
C LEU A 140 -2.01 -27.53 11.06
N SER A 141 -2.32 -26.40 10.42
CA SER A 141 -3.69 -26.13 9.99
C SER A 141 -4.24 -27.33 9.19
N SER A 142 -5.33 -27.92 9.69
CA SER A 142 -5.86 -29.18 9.17
C SER A 142 -6.20 -29.05 7.68
N LYS A 143 -5.68 -29.97 6.85
CA LYS A 143 -6.01 -30.04 5.41
C LYS A 143 -7.52 -30.18 5.15
N LYS A 144 -8.27 -30.73 6.13
CA LYS A 144 -9.72 -30.88 6.04
C LYS A 144 -10.45 -29.55 6.26
N ASN A 145 -9.82 -28.60 6.95
CA ASN A 145 -10.31 -27.23 7.10
C ASN A 145 -9.74 -26.35 5.98
N LEU A 146 -10.09 -26.66 4.72
CA LEU A 146 -9.76 -25.78 3.58
C LEU A 146 -10.21 -24.33 3.87
N ASN A 147 -11.30 -24.17 4.62
CA ASN A 147 -11.80 -22.89 5.11
C ASN A 147 -10.76 -22.10 5.91
N ALA A 148 -9.95 -22.75 6.75
CA ALA A 148 -8.92 -22.07 7.56
C ALA A 148 -7.82 -21.43 6.71
N TRP A 149 -7.56 -21.94 5.50
CA TRP A 149 -6.62 -21.36 4.54
C TRP A 149 -7.30 -20.42 3.55
N LEU A 150 -8.45 -20.83 3.04
CA LEU A 150 -9.19 -20.09 2.02
C LEU A 150 -9.71 -18.77 2.58
N GLN A 151 -10.14 -18.73 3.84
CA GLN A 151 -10.68 -17.54 4.48
C GLN A 151 -9.62 -16.45 4.64
N PRO A 152 -8.40 -16.67 5.19
CA PRO A 152 -7.34 -15.66 5.17
C PRO A 152 -6.91 -15.24 3.76
N LEU A 153 -6.76 -16.22 2.86
CA LEU A 153 -6.30 -15.99 1.49
C LEU A 153 -7.26 -15.09 0.71
N SER A 154 -8.54 -15.44 0.70
CA SER A 154 -9.58 -14.70 -0.03
C SER A 154 -10.08 -13.46 0.73
N GLY A 155 -10.12 -13.53 2.06
CA GLY A 155 -10.68 -12.49 2.93
C GLY A 155 -9.81 -11.25 3.02
N PHE A 156 -8.48 -11.39 3.09
CA PHE A 156 -7.59 -10.22 3.22
C PHE A 156 -6.29 -10.31 2.43
N LEU A 157 -5.69 -11.49 2.22
CA LEU A 157 -4.38 -11.57 1.57
C LEU A 157 -4.43 -11.16 0.10
N LEU A 158 -5.33 -11.75 -0.68
CA LEU A 158 -5.49 -11.44 -2.10
C LEU A 158 -5.93 -9.98 -2.32
N PRO A 159 -6.94 -9.45 -1.62
CA PRO A 159 -7.25 -8.02 -1.65
C PRO A 159 -6.05 -7.13 -1.30
N ALA A 160 -5.28 -7.45 -0.26
CA ALA A 160 -4.10 -6.68 0.12
C ALA A 160 -3.02 -6.70 -0.96
N ILE A 161 -2.82 -7.82 -1.67
CA ILE A 161 -1.92 -7.89 -2.83
C ILE A 161 -2.40 -6.96 -3.95
N ILE A 162 -3.70 -6.96 -4.26
CA ILE A 162 -4.28 -6.06 -5.28
C ILE A 162 -4.03 -4.59 -4.92
N PHE A 163 -4.24 -4.22 -3.65
CA PHE A 163 -3.93 -2.87 -3.16
C PHE A 163 -2.44 -2.57 -3.19
N CYS A 164 -1.60 -3.52 -2.81
CA CYS A 164 -0.15 -3.36 -2.85
C CYS A 164 0.33 -3.00 -4.27
N LEU A 165 -0.24 -3.64 -5.29
CA LEU A 165 0.07 -3.35 -6.70
C LEU A 165 -0.40 -1.96 -7.16
N SER A 166 -1.39 -1.35 -6.49
CA SER A 166 -1.81 0.03 -6.79
C SER A 166 -0.94 1.08 -6.11
N VAL A 167 -0.17 0.68 -5.08
CA VAL A 167 0.81 1.57 -4.46
C VAL A 167 1.97 1.80 -5.44
N PRO A 168 2.26 3.06 -5.79
CA PRO A 168 3.28 3.39 -6.78
C PRO A 168 4.66 3.01 -6.28
N ARG A 169 5.38 2.31 -7.14
CA ARG A 169 6.75 1.86 -6.91
C ARG A 169 7.69 2.43 -7.95
N ARG A 170 8.92 2.70 -7.53
CA ARG A 170 9.96 3.24 -8.41
C ARG A 170 10.61 2.17 -9.29
N ARG A 171 10.84 0.99 -8.72
CA ARG A 171 11.58 -0.11 -9.36
C ARG A 171 10.75 -1.39 -9.31
N LYS A 172 11.00 -2.24 -10.30
CA LYS A 172 10.45 -3.60 -10.39
C LYS A 172 11.55 -4.58 -10.77
N LEU A 173 11.36 -5.84 -10.47
CA LEU A 173 12.26 -6.90 -10.91
C LEU A 173 12.25 -6.99 -12.45
N TYR A 174 13.43 -7.03 -13.07
CA TYR A 174 13.56 -7.19 -14.51
C TYR A 174 13.10 -8.59 -14.91
N ILE A 175 12.13 -8.67 -15.82
CA ILE A 175 11.67 -9.92 -16.40
C ILE A 175 12.33 -10.05 -17.79
N PRO A 176 13.23 -11.02 -18.00
CA PRO A 176 13.84 -11.27 -19.30
C PRO A 176 12.78 -11.42 -20.40
N ARG A 177 12.91 -10.65 -21.48
CA ARG A 177 12.01 -10.76 -22.65
C ARG A 177 12.03 -12.15 -23.28
N ALA A 178 13.10 -12.92 -23.07
CA ALA A 178 13.22 -14.30 -23.49
C ALA A 178 12.09 -15.20 -22.96
N PHE A 179 11.50 -14.89 -21.80
CA PHE A 179 10.35 -15.65 -21.28
C PHE A 179 9.07 -15.46 -22.08
N PHE A 180 8.98 -14.40 -22.89
CA PHE A 180 7.81 -14.07 -23.71
C PHE A 180 8.07 -14.23 -25.22
N ALA A 181 9.31 -14.51 -25.64
CA ALA A 181 9.71 -14.57 -27.04
C ALA A 181 9.45 -15.93 -27.70
N ALA A 182 8.69 -16.82 -27.05
CA ALA A 182 8.36 -18.12 -27.63
C ALA A 182 7.44 -17.91 -28.84
N ASP A 183 7.98 -18.17 -30.03
CA ASP A 183 7.26 -18.06 -31.29
C ASP A 183 6.17 -19.15 -31.33
N LEU A 184 4.89 -18.79 -31.23
CA LEU A 184 3.78 -19.76 -31.13
C LEU A 184 3.53 -20.55 -32.43
N ALA A 185 4.36 -20.36 -33.46
CA ALA A 185 4.19 -20.95 -34.78
C ALA A 185 4.36 -22.49 -34.85
N GLY A 186 4.84 -23.17 -33.79
CA GLY A 186 5.07 -24.62 -33.84
C GLY A 186 4.83 -25.36 -32.52
N VAL A 187 4.41 -26.63 -32.62
CA VAL A 187 4.11 -27.50 -31.46
C VAL A 187 5.30 -27.68 -30.52
N LYS A 188 6.53 -27.66 -31.05
CA LYS A 188 7.77 -27.73 -30.25
C LYS A 188 8.03 -26.46 -29.41
N SER A 189 7.33 -25.36 -29.69
CA SER A 189 7.46 -24.08 -28.97
C SER A 189 6.59 -24.00 -27.71
N TYR A 190 5.61 -24.90 -27.53
CA TYR A 190 4.76 -24.88 -26.32
C TYR A 190 5.51 -25.22 -25.04
N VAL A 191 6.49 -26.14 -25.09
CA VAL A 191 7.31 -26.49 -23.91
C VAL A 191 8.13 -25.30 -23.39
N PRO A 192 8.94 -24.61 -24.21
CA PRO A 192 9.65 -23.42 -23.74
C PRO A 192 8.71 -22.26 -23.39
N ALA A 193 7.56 -22.12 -24.05
CA ALA A 193 6.55 -21.13 -23.66
C ALA A 193 5.99 -21.40 -22.26
N PHE A 194 5.68 -22.66 -21.94
CA PHE A 194 5.18 -23.06 -20.62
C PHE A 194 6.24 -22.87 -19.52
N LEU A 195 7.47 -23.31 -19.77
CA LEU A 195 8.59 -23.08 -18.85
C LEU A 195 8.88 -21.58 -18.68
N GLY A 196 8.80 -20.80 -19.76
CA GLY A 196 8.93 -19.35 -19.74
C GLY A 196 7.82 -18.67 -18.92
N ALA A 197 6.57 -19.12 -19.08
CA ALA A 197 5.43 -18.64 -18.30
C ALA A 197 5.58 -18.97 -16.80
N ILE A 198 6.04 -20.17 -16.44
CA ILE A 198 6.36 -20.52 -15.04
C ILE A 198 7.48 -19.63 -14.50
N GLY A 199 8.55 -19.44 -15.27
CA GLY A 199 9.66 -18.56 -14.88
C GLY A 199 9.20 -17.12 -14.66
N ALA A 200 8.37 -16.58 -15.56
CA ALA A 200 7.77 -15.26 -15.42
C ALA A 200 6.84 -15.17 -14.21
N LEU A 201 6.00 -16.18 -13.97
CA LEU A 201 5.12 -16.26 -12.81
C LEU A 201 5.89 -16.24 -11.49
N ILE A 202 6.99 -17.01 -11.40
CA ILE A 202 7.86 -17.02 -10.22
C ILE A 202 8.48 -15.64 -9.99
N LEU A 203 9.02 -15.01 -11.04
CA LEU A 203 9.63 -13.68 -10.91
C LEU A 203 8.61 -12.60 -10.53
N VAL A 204 7.41 -12.61 -11.11
CA VAL A 204 6.32 -11.69 -10.75
C VAL A 204 5.86 -11.93 -9.32
N THR A 205 5.78 -13.18 -8.88
CA THR A 205 5.42 -13.52 -7.50
C THR A 205 6.49 -13.03 -6.52
N LEU A 206 7.77 -13.25 -6.81
CA LEU A 206 8.88 -12.75 -6.01
C LEU A 206 8.89 -11.21 -5.94
N ASP A 207 8.71 -10.54 -7.07
CA ASP A 207 8.61 -9.07 -7.15
C ASP A 207 7.42 -8.53 -6.32
N THR A 208 6.29 -9.23 -6.36
CA THR A 208 5.10 -8.89 -5.55
C THR A 208 5.36 -9.11 -4.06
N ILE A 209 6.01 -10.20 -3.66
CA ILE A 209 6.39 -10.45 -2.27
C ILE A 209 7.37 -9.40 -1.77
N ILE A 210 8.40 -9.06 -2.55
CA ILE A 210 9.37 -8.00 -2.22
C ILE A 210 8.67 -6.66 -2.04
N TRP A 211 7.73 -6.33 -2.93
CA TRP A 211 6.99 -5.08 -2.86
C TRP A 211 6.03 -5.05 -1.65
N LEU A 212 5.28 -6.12 -1.41
CA LEU A 212 4.43 -6.27 -0.23
C LEU A 212 5.24 -6.14 1.06
N SER A 213 6.40 -6.79 1.11
CA SER A 213 7.36 -6.68 2.22
C SER A 213 7.79 -5.24 2.41
N THR A 214 8.08 -4.51 1.33
CA THR A 214 8.46 -3.10 1.38
C THR A 214 7.32 -2.22 1.90
N CYS A 215 6.07 -2.50 1.51
CA CYS A 215 4.90 -1.78 2.03
C CYS A 215 4.73 -1.99 3.54
N PHE A 216 4.88 -3.20 4.06
CA PHE A 216 4.90 -3.44 5.50
C PHE A 216 6.13 -2.81 6.17
N ALA A 217 7.31 -2.92 5.53
CA ALA A 217 8.55 -2.37 6.06
C ALA A 217 8.51 -0.86 6.26
N PHE A 218 7.69 -0.12 5.51
CA PHE A 218 7.66 1.35 5.54
C PHE A 218 6.23 1.92 5.59
N ALA A 219 5.26 1.17 6.14
CA ALA A 219 3.86 1.56 6.16
C ALA A 219 3.65 2.94 6.81
N GLY A 220 4.21 3.17 8.00
CA GLY A 220 4.13 4.44 8.70
C GLY A 220 4.70 5.61 7.88
N PRO A 221 5.98 5.55 7.45
CA PRO A 221 6.57 6.56 6.57
C PRO A 221 5.81 6.80 5.25
N MET A 222 5.23 5.77 4.63
CA MET A 222 4.45 5.90 3.39
C MET A 222 3.14 6.67 3.61
N ILE A 223 2.41 6.35 4.69
CA ILE A 223 1.19 7.08 5.08
C ILE A 223 1.53 8.54 5.44
N LEU A 224 2.55 8.75 6.28
CA LEU A 224 2.98 10.08 6.72
C LEU A 224 3.38 10.97 5.54
N SER A 225 4.24 10.46 4.65
CA SER A 225 4.72 11.18 3.47
C SER A 225 3.58 11.51 2.49
N GLY A 226 2.66 10.56 2.26
CA GLY A 226 1.52 10.78 1.36
C GLY A 226 0.51 11.79 1.91
N LEU A 227 0.19 11.73 3.21
CA LEU A 227 -0.66 12.74 3.86
C LEU A 227 0.00 14.13 3.86
N TYR A 228 1.32 14.18 4.06
CA TYR A 228 2.07 15.43 3.96
C TYR A 228 1.97 16.04 2.55
N GLU A 229 2.16 15.23 1.50
CA GLU A 229 2.00 15.67 0.12
C GLU A 229 0.57 16.15 -0.17
N ALA A 230 -0.45 15.39 0.25
CA ALA A 230 -1.85 15.75 0.04
C ALA A 230 -2.21 17.11 0.66
N LEU A 231 -1.69 17.42 1.86
CA LEU A 231 -1.87 18.73 2.48
C LEU A 231 -1.15 19.86 1.72
N LEU A 232 0.04 19.59 1.17
CA LEU A 232 0.74 20.56 0.34
C LEU A 232 -0.04 20.87 -0.93
N ASP A 233 -0.60 19.85 -1.58
CA ASP A 233 -1.45 20.03 -2.77
C ASP A 233 -2.66 20.90 -2.46
N ASN A 234 -3.38 20.62 -1.38
CA ASN A 234 -4.56 21.40 -0.98
C ASN A 234 -4.21 22.87 -0.72
N ARG A 235 -3.05 23.12 -0.09
CA ARG A 235 -2.56 24.47 0.19
C ARG A 235 -2.16 25.24 -1.06
N ILE A 236 -1.55 24.57 -2.04
CA ILE A 236 -1.20 25.20 -3.33
C ILE A 236 -2.48 25.54 -4.10
N LEU A 237 -3.46 24.62 -4.16
CA LEU A 237 -4.73 24.88 -4.85
C LEU A 237 -5.50 26.04 -4.22
N GLU A 238 -5.58 26.10 -2.88
CA GLU A 238 -6.27 27.19 -2.20
C GLU A 238 -5.55 28.53 -2.40
N PHE A 239 -4.20 28.53 -2.37
CA PHE A 239 -3.40 29.71 -2.70
C PHE A 239 -3.69 30.19 -4.13
N LEU A 240 -3.70 29.27 -5.11
CA LEU A 240 -4.00 29.60 -6.49
C LEU A 240 -5.41 30.17 -6.64
N ARG A 241 -6.41 29.52 -6.05
CA ARG A 241 -7.81 29.98 -6.09
C ARG A 241 -7.96 31.42 -5.60
N VAL A 242 -7.38 31.74 -4.45
CA VAL A 242 -7.46 33.08 -3.86
C VAL A 242 -6.74 34.12 -4.73
N LYS A 243 -5.61 33.76 -5.33
CA LYS A 243 -4.75 34.70 -6.07
C LYS A 243 -5.15 34.88 -7.54
N THR A 244 -5.73 33.86 -8.16
CA THR A 244 -6.32 33.92 -9.50
C THR A 244 -7.49 34.91 -9.51
N HIS A 245 -8.40 34.82 -8.54
CA HIS A 245 -9.52 35.78 -8.41
C HIS A 245 -9.07 37.23 -8.22
N ASN A 246 -7.92 37.44 -7.58
CA ASN A 246 -7.36 38.77 -7.34
C ASN A 246 -6.49 39.29 -8.50
N ASN A 247 -6.32 38.52 -9.59
CA ASN A 247 -5.49 38.83 -10.75
C ASN A 247 -4.04 39.22 -10.41
N ARG A 248 -3.48 38.68 -9.32
CA ARG A 248 -2.11 39.03 -8.87
C ARG A 248 -1.01 38.12 -9.41
N LEU A 249 -1.36 36.87 -9.74
CA LEU A 249 -0.41 35.91 -10.31
C LEU A 249 -0.36 36.02 -11.83
N THR A 250 0.85 35.99 -12.40
CA THR A 250 1.04 35.83 -13.85
C THR A 250 0.58 34.45 -14.31
N LEU A 251 0.19 34.32 -15.58
CA LEU A 251 -0.24 33.06 -16.20
C LEU A 251 0.79 31.95 -15.99
N ASP A 252 2.06 32.25 -16.26
CA ASP A 252 3.19 31.31 -16.10
C ASP A 252 3.33 30.81 -14.64
N MET A 253 3.18 31.68 -13.64
CA MET A 253 3.24 31.26 -12.24
C MET A 253 2.07 30.33 -11.86
N ARG A 254 0.86 30.61 -12.37
CA ARG A 254 -0.32 29.75 -12.14
C ARG A 254 -0.10 28.37 -12.76
N CYS A 255 0.31 28.33 -14.02
CA CYS A 255 0.59 27.09 -14.76
C CYS A 255 1.67 26.24 -14.07
N ARG A 256 2.76 26.85 -13.59
CA ARG A 256 3.82 26.11 -12.91
C ARG A 256 3.45 25.60 -11.52
N CYS A 257 2.64 26.33 -10.78
CA CYS A 257 2.09 25.82 -9.51
C CYS A 257 1.22 24.58 -9.75
N LEU A 258 0.33 24.61 -10.76
CA LEU A 258 -0.48 23.46 -11.14
C LEU A 258 0.38 22.30 -11.67
N MET A 259 1.41 22.61 -12.45
CA MET A 259 2.38 21.61 -12.92
C MET A 259 3.07 20.92 -11.74
N ILE A 260 3.51 21.65 -10.70
CA ILE A 260 4.11 21.08 -9.49
C ILE A 260 3.15 20.15 -8.76
N ILE A 261 1.84 20.42 -8.81
CA ILE A 261 0.84 19.48 -8.28
C ILE A 261 0.93 18.14 -9.03
N LEU A 262 1.02 18.17 -10.35
CA LEU A 262 1.08 16.98 -11.20
C LEU A 262 2.43 16.23 -11.17
N ILE A 263 3.55 16.95 -11.12
CA ILE A 263 4.91 16.38 -11.25
C ILE A 263 5.64 16.22 -9.92
N GLY A 264 5.07 16.71 -8.83
CA GLY A 264 5.78 16.84 -7.56
C GLY A 264 6.19 15.52 -6.89
N ASN A 265 5.75 14.39 -7.45
CA ASN A 265 6.20 13.05 -7.10
C ASN A 265 7.42 12.58 -7.91
N LEU A 266 7.93 13.35 -8.88
CA LEU A 266 9.12 13.02 -9.66
C LEU A 266 10.38 13.52 -8.95
N ASP A 267 11.44 12.72 -8.97
CA ASP A 267 12.75 13.12 -8.47
C ASP A 267 13.29 14.31 -9.30
N LEU A 268 13.74 15.36 -8.61
CA LEU A 268 14.35 16.57 -9.18
C LEU A 268 15.73 16.31 -9.85
N ALA A 269 16.04 15.06 -10.21
CA ALA A 269 17.37 14.59 -10.62
C ALA A 269 17.85 15.11 -11.99
N LEU A 270 17.31 16.24 -12.47
CA LEU A 270 17.90 17.06 -13.51
C LEU A 270 19.13 17.84 -13.01
N ASP A 271 19.40 17.88 -11.69
CA ASP A 271 20.61 18.47 -11.11
C ASP A 271 21.86 17.55 -11.19
N GLU A 272 21.94 16.59 -12.13
CA GLU A 272 23.29 16.22 -12.60
C GLU A 272 23.83 17.51 -13.23
N PRO A 273 24.84 18.20 -12.64
CA PRO A 273 25.51 19.24 -13.40
C PRO A 273 25.91 18.54 -14.68
N LEU A 274 25.39 19.04 -15.81
CA LEU A 274 25.99 18.76 -17.10
C LEU A 274 27.46 19.09 -16.88
N ASN A 275 28.26 18.05 -16.64
CA ASN A 275 29.69 18.14 -16.64
C ASN A 275 30.01 18.93 -17.89
N ASP A 276 30.80 20.01 -17.75
CA ASP A 276 31.21 20.97 -18.76
C ASP A 276 31.72 20.29 -20.04
N GLN A 277 30.83 19.68 -20.81
CA GLN A 277 31.02 19.44 -22.22
C GLN A 277 30.63 20.77 -22.85
N PRO A 278 31.58 21.46 -23.50
CA PRO A 278 31.24 22.67 -24.23
C PRO A 278 30.11 22.29 -25.18
N ALA A 279 28.98 23.00 -25.05
CA ALA A 279 27.86 22.84 -25.94
C ALA A 279 28.32 23.17 -27.36
N ILE A 280 28.83 22.19 -28.10
CA ILE A 280 28.90 22.23 -29.55
C ILE A 280 27.50 21.86 -30.03
N SER A 281 26.58 22.78 -29.80
CA SER A 281 25.33 22.87 -30.53
C SER A 281 25.25 24.32 -30.99
N GLN A 282 25.98 24.62 -32.06
CA GLN A 282 25.66 25.80 -32.85
C GLN A 282 24.21 25.63 -33.33
N PRO A 283 23.35 26.65 -33.20
CA PRO A 283 22.13 26.68 -33.96
C PRO A 283 22.55 26.83 -35.44
N THR A 284 22.33 25.81 -36.25
CA THR A 284 22.46 25.93 -37.71
C THR A 284 21.38 26.87 -38.20
N VAL A 285 21.67 28.17 -38.17
CA VAL A 285 20.96 29.18 -38.93
C VAL A 285 21.41 29.00 -40.37
N LEU A 286 20.57 28.35 -41.18
CA LEU A 286 20.71 28.32 -42.63
C LEU A 286 20.50 29.74 -43.19
N LEU A 287 21.58 30.53 -43.21
CA LEU A 287 21.68 31.71 -44.05
C LEU A 287 22.14 31.25 -45.44
N ALA A 288 21.19 31.26 -46.38
CA ALA A 288 21.48 31.16 -47.80
C ALA A 288 22.27 32.41 -48.23
N ALA A 289 23.59 32.29 -48.31
CA ALA A 289 24.44 33.25 -48.99
C ALA A 289 24.82 32.68 -50.36
N ASN A 290 24.30 33.36 -51.37
CA ASN A 290 24.55 33.18 -52.78
C ASN A 290 25.91 33.83 -53.11
N SER A 291 26.93 33.05 -53.51
CA SER A 291 28.11 33.58 -54.20
C SER A 291 28.73 32.49 -55.08
N GLY A 292 28.92 32.82 -56.34
CA GLY A 292 29.43 31.90 -57.35
C GLY A 292 30.95 31.81 -57.43
N ASN A 293 31.35 31.10 -58.47
CA ASN A 293 32.69 30.93 -59.06
C ASN A 293 33.67 30.09 -58.22
N ALA A 294 33.96 28.85 -58.60
CA ALA A 294 34.77 28.42 -59.75
C ALA A 294 36.28 28.65 -59.54
N SER A 295 36.96 27.64 -58.98
CA SER A 295 38.41 27.32 -59.09
C SER A 295 38.55 25.91 -58.47
N ASP A 296 38.65 24.81 -59.21
CA ASP A 296 39.70 24.28 -60.08
C ASP A 296 40.93 23.69 -59.34
N SER A 297 41.17 22.40 -59.65
CA SER A 297 42.38 21.58 -59.51
C SER A 297 43.14 21.45 -58.17
N HIS A 298 43.19 20.24 -57.59
CA HIS A 298 44.40 19.39 -57.58
C HIS A 298 44.28 18.13 -56.67
N GLU A 299 44.31 16.95 -57.30
CA GLU A 299 44.94 15.71 -56.82
C GLU A 299 46.48 15.80 -57.06
N PRO A 300 47.38 14.85 -56.67
CA PRO A 300 47.22 13.61 -55.89
C PRO A 300 48.40 13.29 -54.90
N ASP A 301 48.39 12.06 -54.38
CA ASP A 301 49.53 11.14 -54.13
C ASP A 301 50.07 10.84 -52.70
N LYS A 302 49.85 9.56 -52.33
CA LYS A 302 50.78 8.47 -51.91
C LYS A 302 51.71 8.62 -50.69
N TYR A 303 51.65 7.60 -49.81
CA TYR A 303 52.70 6.59 -49.44
C TYR A 303 52.29 5.91 -48.10
N ASN A 304 51.85 4.64 -48.04
CA ASN A 304 52.54 3.33 -48.07
C ASN A 304 53.27 2.84 -46.78
N SER A 305 53.01 1.54 -46.49
CA SER A 305 53.78 0.54 -45.70
C SER A 305 53.23 0.24 -44.29
N ALA A 306 52.57 -0.91 -44.03
CA ALA A 306 53.05 -2.32 -43.91
C ALA A 306 53.82 -2.55 -42.57
N ALA A 307 53.68 -3.63 -41.79
CA ALA A 307 53.20 -5.00 -41.99
C ALA A 307 52.91 -5.69 -40.63
N SER A 308 52.12 -6.78 -40.62
CA SER A 308 52.44 -8.10 -40.00
C SER A 308 51.19 -8.98 -39.81
N ASP A 309 51.07 -10.01 -40.68
CA ASP A 309 50.70 -11.44 -40.50
C ASP A 309 49.84 -11.92 -39.30
N GLY A 310 48.92 -12.88 -39.42
CA GLY A 310 48.56 -13.74 -40.55
C GLY A 310 47.56 -14.88 -40.18
N ARG A 311 47.03 -15.55 -41.23
CA ARG A 311 46.36 -16.90 -41.32
C ARG A 311 45.05 -17.13 -40.52
N SER A 312 44.00 -17.82 -41.01
CA SER A 312 43.76 -18.61 -42.23
C SER A 312 42.27 -18.97 -42.42
N SER A 313 41.80 -18.91 -43.68
CA SER A 313 40.94 -19.88 -44.43
C SER A 313 39.45 -20.19 -44.10
N GLY A 314 38.61 -20.07 -45.14
CA GLY A 314 37.33 -20.80 -45.37
C GLY A 314 36.18 -19.89 -45.86
N LEU A 315 36.06 -19.41 -47.11
CA LEU A 315 35.75 -20.03 -48.42
C LEU A 315 34.31 -20.59 -48.59
N GLY A 316 33.53 -19.98 -49.51
CA GLY A 316 32.29 -20.51 -50.11
C GLY A 316 31.13 -19.49 -50.20
N VAL A 317 31.10 -18.51 -51.14
CA VAL A 317 30.66 -18.58 -52.56
C VAL A 317 29.12 -18.68 -52.78
N ARG A 318 28.56 -17.59 -53.35
CA ARG A 318 27.44 -17.41 -54.33
C ARG A 318 26.29 -18.43 -54.37
N ARG A 319 25.04 -17.95 -54.55
CA ARG A 319 24.45 -17.60 -55.87
C ARG A 319 23.01 -17.07 -55.76
N VAL A 320 22.70 -16.16 -56.68
CA VAL A 320 21.41 -15.53 -57.05
C VAL A 320 20.64 -16.42 -58.02
N GLU A 321 19.31 -16.44 -57.92
CA GLU A 321 18.26 -16.68 -58.94
C GLU A 321 17.03 -17.28 -58.21
N SER A 322 15.76 -17.13 -58.57
CA SER A 322 14.98 -16.26 -59.45
C SER A 322 13.51 -16.72 -59.27
N SER A 323 12.55 -15.80 -59.27
CA SER A 323 11.08 -16.03 -59.32
C SER A 323 10.67 -17.00 -60.45
N PRO A 324 9.43 -17.58 -60.50
CA PRO A 324 8.25 -16.79 -60.89
C PRO A 324 6.83 -17.27 -60.43
N SER A 325 5.96 -16.27 -60.19
CA SER A 325 4.56 -16.07 -60.65
C SER A 325 3.42 -17.11 -60.52
N ARG A 326 2.30 -16.66 -59.91
CA ARG A 326 0.87 -16.67 -60.35
C ARG A 326 0.01 -16.30 -59.13
N GLY A 327 -0.97 -15.38 -59.09
CA GLY A 327 -1.67 -14.59 -60.11
C GLY A 327 -3.18 -14.80 -59.93
N THR A 328 -3.94 -13.84 -59.37
CA THR A 328 -5.37 -13.60 -59.68
C THR A 328 -5.79 -12.18 -59.23
N GLN A 329 -6.38 -11.42 -60.16
CA GLN A 329 -6.94 -10.05 -60.05
C GLN A 329 -8.44 -10.11 -59.67
N LEU A 330 -9.09 -9.08 -59.09
CA LEU A 330 -9.85 -7.95 -59.70
C LEU A 330 -10.74 -7.31 -58.58
N PRO A 331 -11.39 -6.13 -58.73
CA PRO A 331 -10.86 -4.85 -59.23
C PRO A 331 -11.47 -3.55 -58.57
N LEU A 332 -10.91 -2.41 -58.99
CA LEU A 332 -11.53 -1.10 -59.30
C LEU A 332 -12.10 -0.16 -58.21
N GLY A 333 -11.50 1.03 -58.15
CA GLY A 333 -12.06 2.25 -57.57
C GLY A 333 -11.11 3.44 -57.79
N HIS A 334 -11.24 4.11 -58.94
CA HIS A 334 -10.46 5.27 -59.38
C HIS A 334 -11.10 6.56 -58.85
N LEU A 335 -10.34 7.54 -58.35
CA LEU A 335 -10.57 8.99 -58.58
C LEU A 335 -9.49 9.90 -57.95
N THR A 336 -8.78 10.59 -58.84
CA THR A 336 -8.29 11.99 -58.82
C THR A 336 -7.39 12.53 -57.70
N SER A 337 -6.16 12.81 -58.16
CA SER A 337 -5.18 13.82 -57.75
C SER A 337 -5.74 15.18 -57.28
N ALA A 338 -5.20 15.67 -56.16
CA ALA A 338 -5.00 17.10 -55.90
C ALA A 338 -3.64 17.30 -55.20
N HIS A 339 -2.73 17.98 -55.89
CA HIS A 339 -1.50 18.55 -55.35
C HIS A 339 -1.86 19.59 -54.27
N ALA A 340 -1.43 19.36 -53.03
CA ALA A 340 -1.44 20.38 -51.98
C ALA A 340 -0.03 20.56 -51.42
N ASN A 341 0.37 21.82 -51.37
CA ASN A 341 1.69 22.35 -51.08
C ASN A 341 2.01 22.25 -49.56
N PRO A 342 3.10 21.60 -49.12
CA PRO A 342 3.43 21.51 -47.70
C PRO A 342 4.36 22.65 -47.30
N GLN A 343 3.82 23.87 -47.13
CA GLN A 343 4.65 24.98 -46.62
C GLN A 343 3.89 26.03 -45.79
N GLN A 344 2.72 25.70 -45.23
CA GLN A 344 1.92 26.68 -44.50
C GLN A 344 1.26 26.13 -43.22
N LEU A 345 1.91 25.19 -42.53
CA LEU A 345 1.39 24.60 -41.29
C LEU A 345 2.37 24.64 -40.10
N ASP A 346 3.33 25.58 -40.07
CA ASP A 346 4.34 25.65 -39.00
C ASP A 346 4.15 26.79 -37.98
N THR A 347 3.11 27.62 -38.10
CA THR A 347 2.89 28.74 -37.16
C THR A 347 1.66 28.60 -36.25
N ALA A 348 0.99 27.44 -36.23
CA ALA A 348 -0.21 27.22 -35.40
C ALA A 348 -0.08 26.05 -34.38
N SER A 349 1.11 25.48 -34.19
CA SER A 349 1.30 24.27 -33.37
C SER A 349 1.66 24.53 -31.90
N GLN A 350 1.85 25.77 -31.46
CA GLN A 350 2.46 26.05 -30.14
C GLN A 350 1.46 26.40 -29.01
N GLY A 351 0.15 26.48 -29.31
CA GLY A 351 -0.90 26.83 -28.33
C GLY A 351 -1.94 25.75 -28.03
N ARG A 352 -1.74 24.49 -28.44
CA ARG A 352 -2.77 23.41 -28.33
C ARG A 352 -2.38 22.22 -27.45
N THR A 353 -1.51 22.42 -26.46
CA THR A 353 -1.07 21.34 -25.57
C THR A 353 -1.95 21.13 -24.33
N THR A 354 -2.81 22.08 -23.97
CA THR A 354 -3.68 22.02 -22.77
C THR A 354 -4.82 20.98 -22.84
N PRO A 355 -5.53 20.75 -23.98
CA PRO A 355 -6.63 19.78 -23.98
C PRO A 355 -6.17 18.31 -23.99
N VAL A 356 -4.91 18.02 -24.34
CA VAL A 356 -4.39 16.63 -24.43
C VAL A 356 -4.24 15.99 -23.04
N LEU A 357 -4.01 16.79 -22.00
CA LEU A 357 -3.88 16.30 -20.62
C LEU A 357 -5.23 15.84 -20.03
N LEU A 358 -6.34 16.32 -20.60
CA LEU A 358 -7.71 15.98 -20.19
C LEU A 358 -8.37 14.91 -21.07
N ALA A 359 -7.91 14.72 -22.31
CA ALA A 359 -8.60 13.92 -23.33
C ALA A 359 -8.27 12.41 -23.35
N HIS A 360 -7.40 11.88 -22.49
CA HIS A 360 -7.21 10.43 -22.35
C HIS A 360 -8.03 9.86 -21.17
N PRO A 361 -9.25 9.31 -21.39
CA PRO A 361 -10.18 9.07 -20.29
C PRO A 361 -9.93 7.76 -19.51
N SER A 362 -8.94 6.95 -19.91
CA SER A 362 -8.77 5.57 -19.44
C SER A 362 -7.41 5.24 -18.79
N SER A 363 -6.35 6.02 -18.99
CA SER A 363 -4.99 5.67 -18.52
C SER A 363 -4.47 6.53 -17.35
N VAL A 364 -5.00 7.74 -17.16
CA VAL A 364 -4.62 8.66 -16.06
C VAL A 364 -5.47 8.44 -14.81
N ARG A 365 -6.53 7.65 -14.92
CA ARG A 365 -7.41 7.32 -13.79
C ARG A 365 -6.68 6.33 -12.90
N SER A 366 -6.05 6.82 -11.82
CA SER A 366 -5.85 5.98 -10.62
C SER A 366 -7.18 5.26 -10.41
N LEU A 367 -7.20 3.92 -10.50
CA LEU A 367 -8.45 3.15 -10.41
C LEU A 367 -9.26 3.74 -9.25
N PRO A 368 -10.56 4.04 -9.45
CA PRO A 368 -11.37 4.57 -8.36
C PRO A 368 -11.17 3.64 -7.18
N VAL A 369 -10.66 4.21 -6.09
CA VAL A 369 -10.27 3.51 -4.87
C VAL A 369 -11.39 2.57 -4.40
N GLY A 370 -12.63 2.87 -4.78
CA GLY A 370 -13.85 2.10 -4.51
C GLY A 370 -13.84 0.63 -4.95
N ALA A 371 -13.39 0.25 -6.15
CA ALA A 371 -13.57 -1.15 -6.59
C ALA A 371 -12.75 -2.15 -5.76
N PRO A 372 -11.42 -1.98 -5.58
CA PRO A 372 -10.65 -2.82 -4.67
C PRO A 372 -11.13 -2.75 -3.21
N VAL A 373 -11.64 -1.59 -2.75
CA VAL A 373 -12.20 -1.43 -1.40
C VAL A 373 -13.44 -2.30 -1.22
N ILE A 374 -14.36 -2.32 -2.19
CA ILE A 374 -15.57 -3.14 -2.12
C ILE A 374 -15.20 -4.63 -2.06
N PHE A 375 -14.20 -5.08 -2.84
CA PHE A 375 -13.72 -6.46 -2.76
C PHE A 375 -13.10 -6.80 -1.40
N PHE A 376 -12.29 -5.90 -0.83
CA PHE A 376 -11.71 -6.09 0.50
C PHE A 376 -12.78 -6.12 1.60
N LEU A 377 -13.70 -5.14 1.59
CA LEU A 377 -14.81 -5.09 2.55
C LEU A 377 -15.71 -6.31 2.41
N GLY A 378 -16.06 -6.71 1.19
CA GLY A 378 -16.86 -7.90 0.93
C GLY A 378 -16.18 -9.19 1.43
N GLY A 379 -14.90 -9.37 1.11
CA GLY A 379 -14.11 -10.51 1.60
C GLY A 379 -13.97 -10.54 3.13
N PHE A 380 -13.76 -9.37 3.75
CA PHE A 380 -13.64 -9.26 5.21
C PHE A 380 -15.00 -9.44 5.91
N ILE A 381 -16.11 -8.93 5.35
CA ILE A 381 -17.47 -9.18 5.86
C ILE A 381 -17.79 -10.67 5.76
N PHE A 382 -17.47 -11.32 4.63
CA PHE A 382 -17.66 -12.76 4.48
C PHE A 382 -16.84 -13.53 5.53
N ALA A 383 -15.57 -13.17 5.72
CA ALA A 383 -14.73 -13.76 6.75
C ALA A 383 -15.29 -13.52 8.17
N LEU A 384 -15.87 -12.35 8.45
CA LEU A 384 -16.54 -12.08 9.72
C LEU A 384 -17.78 -12.98 9.90
N LEU A 385 -18.66 -13.06 8.90
CA LEU A 385 -19.85 -13.92 8.99
C LEU A 385 -19.48 -15.37 9.25
N GLN A 386 -18.47 -15.88 8.55
CA GLN A 386 -17.94 -17.21 8.76
C GLN A 386 -17.31 -17.38 10.16
N SER A 387 -16.62 -16.35 10.68
CA SER A 387 -16.07 -16.38 12.04
C SER A 387 -17.13 -16.41 13.14
N LEU A 388 -18.33 -15.87 12.86
CA LEU A 388 -19.46 -15.92 13.80
C LEU A 388 -20.07 -17.31 13.92
N GLU A 389 -19.89 -18.18 12.92
CA GLU A 389 -20.30 -19.59 12.97
C GLU A 389 -19.34 -20.42 13.84
N GLY A 390 -18.04 -20.06 13.85
CA GLY A 390 -16.98 -20.72 14.64
C GLY A 390 -16.51 -19.90 15.86
N LEU A 391 -17.44 -19.40 16.69
CA LEU A 391 -17.10 -18.68 17.92
C LEU A 391 -16.22 -19.54 18.84
N GLY A 392 -15.21 -18.95 19.49
CA GLY A 392 -14.34 -19.67 20.41
C GLY A 392 -13.29 -20.58 19.74
N ASP A 393 -13.14 -20.51 18.41
CA ASP A 393 -11.97 -21.06 17.71
C ASP A 393 -10.85 -20.00 17.67
N GLU A 394 -9.69 -20.40 18.17
CA GLU A 394 -8.51 -19.56 18.24
C GLU A 394 -7.87 -19.25 16.87
N ASP A 395 -7.89 -20.20 15.93
CA ASP A 395 -7.34 -19.99 14.58
C ASP A 395 -8.16 -18.94 13.82
N ILE A 396 -9.48 -18.95 14.04
CA ILE A 396 -10.42 -17.99 13.44
C ILE A 396 -10.18 -16.59 14.00
N ALA A 397 -10.02 -16.45 15.32
CA ALA A 397 -9.74 -15.16 15.96
C ALA A 397 -8.42 -14.56 15.47
N GLU A 398 -7.38 -15.38 15.37
CA GLU A 398 -6.07 -14.94 14.91
C GLU A 398 -6.13 -14.57 13.42
N GLY A 399 -6.82 -15.37 12.59
CA GLY A 399 -7.07 -15.02 11.19
C GLY A 399 -7.79 -13.67 11.03
N LEU A 400 -8.75 -13.38 11.92
CA LEU A 400 -9.44 -12.10 11.98
C LEU A 400 -8.51 -10.95 12.42
N ALA A 401 -7.66 -11.17 13.43
CA ALA A 401 -6.67 -10.21 13.89
C ALA A 401 -5.66 -9.85 12.78
N PHE A 402 -5.14 -10.86 12.06
CA PHE A 402 -4.30 -10.64 10.87
C PHE A 402 -5.04 -9.86 9.79
N GLY A 403 -6.31 -10.17 9.54
CA GLY A 403 -7.12 -9.41 8.58
C GLY A 403 -7.27 -7.94 8.96
N GLN A 404 -7.51 -7.64 10.24
CA GLN A 404 -7.56 -6.27 10.76
C GLN A 404 -6.22 -5.57 10.59
N TRP A 405 -5.11 -6.23 10.93
CA TRP A 405 -3.77 -5.67 10.77
C TRP A 405 -3.41 -5.39 9.30
N TYR A 406 -3.80 -6.29 8.38
CA TYR A 406 -3.60 -6.16 6.94
C TYR A 406 -4.33 -4.97 6.30
N MET A 407 -5.34 -4.39 6.97
CA MET A 407 -6.00 -3.15 6.55
C MET A 407 -5.03 -1.97 6.38
N THR A 408 -3.84 -2.05 6.98
CA THR A 408 -2.74 -1.10 6.76
C THR A 408 -2.39 -0.95 5.27
N ILE A 409 -2.43 -2.03 4.48
CA ILE A 409 -2.08 -1.98 3.05
C ILE A 409 -3.12 -1.19 2.23
N PRO A 410 -4.44 -1.46 2.34
CA PRO A 410 -5.47 -0.58 1.83
C PRO A 410 -5.31 0.88 2.26
N HIS A 411 -4.96 1.18 3.52
CA HIS A 411 -4.74 2.57 3.95
C HIS A 411 -3.60 3.25 3.19
N ILE A 412 -2.46 2.56 2.99
CA ILE A 412 -1.35 3.08 2.18
C ILE A 412 -1.83 3.38 0.74
N ALA A 413 -2.61 2.46 0.16
CA ALA A 413 -3.15 2.63 -1.19
C ALA A 413 -4.17 3.78 -1.28
N ILE A 414 -5.06 3.93 -0.29
CA ILE A 414 -6.01 5.06 -0.19
C ILE A 414 -5.22 6.37 -0.15
N VAL A 415 -4.25 6.48 0.77
CA VAL A 415 -3.40 7.69 0.91
C VAL A 415 -2.64 7.98 -0.37
N SER A 416 -2.10 6.96 -1.03
CA SER A 416 -1.44 7.14 -2.33
C SER A 416 -2.41 7.55 -3.44
N GLY A 417 -3.68 7.17 -3.34
CA GLY A 417 -4.73 7.56 -4.28
C GLY A 417 -5.26 8.98 -4.07
N LEU A 418 -5.05 9.59 -2.90
CA LEU A 418 -5.42 10.99 -2.63
C LEU A 418 -4.59 11.99 -3.44
N LEU A 419 -3.44 11.55 -3.92
CA LEU A 419 -2.46 12.40 -4.59
C LEU A 419 -2.92 12.72 -6.01
N LEU A 420 -2.80 14.00 -6.40
CA LEU A 420 -3.06 14.44 -7.77
C LEU A 420 -1.89 14.14 -8.71
N ALA A 421 -0.70 13.90 -8.16
CA ALA A 421 0.50 13.65 -8.93
C ALA A 421 0.40 12.36 -9.76
N GLY A 422 0.78 12.43 -11.03
CA GLY A 422 0.71 11.31 -11.95
C GLY A 422 1.73 10.22 -11.61
N ASN A 423 1.27 8.99 -11.36
CA ASN A 423 2.19 7.88 -11.03
C ASN A 423 2.99 7.38 -12.24
N ASN A 424 2.54 7.67 -13.48
CA ASN A 424 3.21 7.27 -14.70
C ASN A 424 3.94 8.47 -15.34
N PRO A 425 5.29 8.52 -15.27
CA PRO A 425 6.08 9.61 -15.84
C PRO A 425 6.00 9.70 -17.38
N ASN A 426 5.62 8.62 -18.08
CA ASN A 426 5.56 8.61 -19.55
C ASN A 426 4.56 9.64 -20.10
N ILE A 427 3.52 9.97 -19.34
CA ILE A 427 2.53 10.98 -19.73
C ILE A 427 3.21 12.35 -19.84
N LEU A 428 4.10 12.66 -18.90
CA LEU A 428 4.82 13.94 -18.87
C LEU A 428 5.88 14.01 -19.96
N GLU A 429 6.51 12.88 -20.31
CA GLU A 429 7.45 12.81 -21.43
C GLU A 429 6.80 13.18 -22.76
N GLY A 430 5.56 12.69 -22.99
CA GLY A 430 4.77 13.08 -24.15
C GLY A 430 4.37 14.56 -24.14
N VAL A 431 4.11 15.14 -22.97
CA VAL A 431 3.74 16.56 -22.83
C VAL A 431 4.94 17.49 -23.04
N PHE A 432 6.11 17.15 -22.50
CA PHE A 432 7.32 17.97 -22.63
C PHE A 432 8.12 17.70 -23.91
N ALA A 433 7.64 16.79 -24.79
CA ALA A 433 8.32 16.38 -26.02
C ALA A 433 9.82 16.12 -25.81
N THR A 434 10.17 15.54 -24.66
CA THR A 434 11.58 15.37 -24.29
C THR A 434 12.10 14.09 -24.92
N GLU A 435 12.60 14.20 -26.15
CA GLU A 435 13.36 13.13 -26.82
C GLU A 435 14.72 12.95 -26.14
N ARG A 436 14.73 12.36 -24.95
CA ARG A 436 15.96 11.88 -24.32
C ARG A 436 15.90 10.38 -24.25
N GLU A 437 16.91 9.73 -24.84
CA GLU A 437 17.06 8.29 -24.66
C GLU A 437 17.08 7.96 -23.16
N PRO A 438 16.21 7.04 -22.70
CA PRO A 438 16.16 6.68 -21.30
C PRO A 438 17.50 6.05 -20.91
N LYS A 439 18.27 6.76 -20.08
CA LYS A 439 19.52 6.26 -19.51
C LYS A 439 19.20 4.98 -18.72
N LYS A 440 19.76 3.84 -19.15
CA LYS A 440 19.61 2.55 -18.45
C LYS A 440 20.19 2.66 -17.04
N ASP A 441 19.35 2.94 -16.04
CA ASP A 441 19.68 2.97 -14.60
C ASP A 441 19.34 1.62 -13.95
N ASP A 442 19.89 0.56 -14.53
CA ASP A 442 19.74 -0.79 -14.02
C ASP A 442 20.59 -0.94 -12.76
N ARG A 443 19.96 -1.39 -11.68
CA ARG A 443 20.68 -1.75 -10.46
C ARG A 443 20.59 -3.24 -10.24
N SER A 444 21.73 -3.89 -10.05
CA SER A 444 21.78 -5.28 -9.63
C SER A 444 21.96 -5.36 -8.12
N PHE A 445 21.09 -6.10 -7.44
CA PHE A 445 21.25 -6.45 -6.03
C PHE A 445 21.09 -7.96 -5.90
N LEU A 446 22.07 -8.64 -5.28
CA LEU A 446 22.07 -10.11 -5.17
C LEU A 446 21.86 -10.85 -6.51
N LYS A 447 22.50 -10.39 -7.59
CA LYS A 447 22.33 -10.88 -8.98
C LYS A 447 20.93 -10.65 -9.60
N LEU A 448 19.95 -10.19 -8.83
CA LEU A 448 18.65 -9.75 -9.34
C LEU A 448 18.78 -8.35 -9.94
N ARG A 449 18.37 -8.19 -11.19
CA ARG A 449 18.35 -6.89 -11.87
C ARG A 449 17.02 -6.20 -11.59
N PHE A 450 17.09 -4.97 -11.08
CA PHE A 450 15.93 -4.11 -10.84
C PHE A 450 15.91 -2.98 -11.86
N GLU A 451 14.89 -2.99 -12.71
CA GLU A 451 14.62 -1.94 -13.68
C GLU A 451 13.66 -0.88 -13.11
N LEU A 452 13.55 0.26 -13.78
CA LEU A 452 12.53 1.25 -13.46
C LEU A 452 11.14 0.67 -13.76
N ALA A 453 10.16 0.97 -12.90
CA ALA A 453 8.80 0.50 -13.11
C ALA A 453 8.23 0.99 -14.45
N TYR A 454 8.57 2.23 -14.82
CA TYR A 454 8.20 2.91 -16.04
C TYR A 454 9.45 3.25 -16.88
N PRO A 455 9.46 2.96 -18.19
CA PRO A 455 10.53 3.34 -19.08
C PRO A 455 10.39 4.83 -19.45
N SER A 456 10.88 5.72 -18.59
CA SER A 456 10.90 7.17 -18.84
C SER A 456 12.23 7.77 -18.41
N CYS A 457 12.57 8.92 -19.01
CA CYS A 457 13.67 9.76 -18.53
C CYS A 457 13.43 10.32 -17.12
N TYR A 458 12.16 10.47 -16.71
CA TYR A 458 11.78 10.90 -15.37
C TYR A 458 11.65 9.72 -14.40
N LYS A 459 12.06 9.93 -13.15
CA LYS A 459 12.02 8.91 -12.10
C LYS A 459 11.00 9.29 -11.04
N VAL A 460 10.07 8.40 -10.74
CA VAL A 460 9.12 8.59 -9.64
C VAL A 460 9.85 8.43 -8.29
N ALA A 461 9.59 9.33 -7.36
CA ALA A 461 10.05 9.26 -6.00
C ALA A 461 9.39 8.08 -5.27
N TRP A 462 10.12 7.48 -4.33
CA TRP A 462 9.55 6.47 -3.44
C TRP A 462 8.40 7.05 -2.62
N GLN A 463 7.35 6.26 -2.34
CA GLN A 463 6.15 6.73 -1.64
C GLN A 463 6.47 7.41 -0.30
N TRP A 464 7.39 6.83 0.49
CA TRP A 464 7.86 7.38 1.77
C TRP A 464 8.73 8.64 1.66
N LEU A 465 9.08 9.08 0.45
CA LEU A 465 9.84 10.33 0.18
C LEU A 465 9.04 11.37 -0.60
N ARG A 466 7.82 11.08 -1.06
CA ARG A 466 7.08 12.01 -1.93
C ARG A 466 6.81 13.38 -1.32
N GLY A 467 6.31 13.45 -0.09
CA GLY A 467 6.03 14.75 0.54
C GLY A 467 7.28 15.63 0.64
N HIS A 468 8.44 15.01 0.83
CA HIS A 468 9.72 15.69 0.79
C HIS A 468 10.10 16.15 -0.62
N THR A 469 10.01 15.29 -1.63
CA THR A 469 10.27 15.64 -3.03
C THR A 469 9.36 16.78 -3.50
N LYS A 470 8.08 16.75 -3.11
CA LYS A 470 7.11 17.82 -3.37
C LYS A 470 7.56 19.15 -2.77
N LYS A 471 8.00 19.14 -1.50
CA LYS A 471 8.50 20.35 -0.85
C LYS A 471 9.74 20.91 -1.54
N ARG A 472 10.60 20.07 -2.12
CA ARG A 472 11.74 20.54 -2.94
C ARG A 472 11.29 21.24 -4.21
N TRP A 473 10.35 20.66 -4.94
CA TRP A 473 9.76 21.31 -6.12
C TRP A 473 9.18 22.69 -5.78
N ILE A 474 8.44 22.79 -4.67
CA ILE A 474 7.89 24.06 -4.18
C ILE A 474 9.01 25.05 -3.85
N ASN A 475 10.05 24.61 -3.13
CA ASN A 475 11.17 25.48 -2.78
C ASN A 475 11.93 25.95 -4.02
N LYS A 476 12.10 25.07 -5.02
CA LYS A 476 12.74 25.41 -6.30
C LYS A 476 11.92 26.44 -7.07
N LEU A 477 10.60 26.30 -7.10
CA LEU A 477 9.71 27.31 -7.68
C LEU A 477 9.89 28.66 -6.99
N ILE A 478 9.85 28.68 -5.65
CA ILE A 478 10.00 29.92 -4.89
C ILE A 478 11.38 30.54 -5.12
N GLU A 479 12.44 29.74 -5.28
CA GLU A 479 13.77 30.24 -5.62
C GLU A 479 13.80 30.86 -7.02
N THR A 480 13.24 30.18 -8.02
CA THR A 480 13.20 30.66 -9.41
C THR A 480 12.38 31.94 -9.57
N TYR A 481 11.27 32.08 -8.83
CA TYR A 481 10.36 33.23 -8.96
C TYR A 481 10.54 34.31 -7.88
N GLY A 482 11.28 34.03 -6.81
CA GLY A 482 11.48 34.93 -5.67
C GLY A 482 12.84 35.62 -5.65
N TYR A 483 13.68 35.41 -6.66
CA TYR A 483 14.87 36.22 -6.93
C TYR A 483 14.75 36.74 -8.36
N ASP A 484 14.01 37.84 -8.53
CA ASP A 484 14.09 38.59 -9.78
C ASP A 484 15.43 39.31 -9.80
N HIS A 485 16.41 38.69 -10.47
CA HIS A 485 17.70 39.31 -10.75
C HIS A 485 17.47 40.26 -11.92
N ASP A 486 16.98 41.47 -11.64
CA ASP A 486 17.06 42.55 -12.61
C ASP A 486 18.54 42.81 -12.88
N PHE A 487 19.03 42.27 -13.99
CA PHE A 487 20.40 42.42 -14.49
C PHE A 487 20.74 43.90 -14.77
N THR A 488 19.72 44.76 -14.77
CA THR A 488 19.79 46.21 -15.01
C THR A 488 19.87 47.05 -13.73
N GLY A 489 19.77 46.45 -12.54
CA GLY A 489 19.84 47.17 -11.25
C GLY A 489 18.71 48.17 -11.01
N ARG A 490 17.68 48.18 -11.86
CA ARG A 490 16.50 49.04 -11.72
C ARG A 490 15.42 48.24 -11.01
N LYS A 491 15.19 48.53 -9.73
CA LYS A 491 14.06 47.92 -8.99
C LYS A 491 12.76 48.46 -9.57
N ASP A 492 12.15 47.70 -10.46
CA ASP A 492 10.80 48.01 -10.93
C ASP A 492 9.78 47.66 -9.83
N GLN A 493 8.75 48.50 -9.68
CA GLN A 493 7.75 48.40 -8.60
C GLN A 493 6.98 47.06 -8.61
N ASP A 494 6.89 46.40 -9.76
CA ASP A 494 6.25 45.09 -9.92
C ASP A 494 7.08 43.92 -9.33
N SER A 495 8.39 44.10 -9.18
CA SER A 495 9.27 43.09 -8.57
C SER A 495 8.91 42.85 -7.10
N ASP A 496 8.56 43.90 -6.36
CA ASP A 496 8.18 43.83 -4.94
C ASP A 496 6.87 43.03 -4.73
N ILE A 497 5.94 43.08 -5.71
CA ILE A 497 4.65 42.39 -5.64
C ILE A 497 4.82 40.88 -5.84
N ARG A 498 5.59 40.46 -6.86
CA ARG A 498 5.87 39.03 -7.14
C ARG A 498 6.60 38.36 -5.98
N ASP A 499 7.54 39.09 -5.40
CA ASP A 499 8.27 38.68 -4.20
C ASP A 499 7.33 38.44 -3.02
N SER A 500 6.33 39.31 -2.84
CA SER A 500 5.33 39.17 -1.78
C SER A 500 4.50 37.89 -1.96
N ASP A 501 4.06 37.59 -3.18
CA ASP A 501 3.25 36.39 -3.45
C ASP A 501 4.05 35.10 -3.30
N MET A 502 5.33 35.07 -3.69
CA MET A 502 6.21 33.91 -3.45
C MET A 502 6.57 33.73 -1.97
N LYS A 503 6.75 34.84 -1.22
CA LYS A 503 6.88 34.79 0.25
C LYS A 503 5.59 34.26 0.90
N GLU A 504 4.43 34.60 0.34
CA GLU A 504 3.15 34.06 0.79
C GLU A 504 2.98 32.58 0.47
N LEU A 505 3.32 32.13 -0.74
CA LEU A 505 3.32 30.71 -1.12
C LEU A 505 4.25 29.90 -0.19
N ARG A 506 5.45 30.43 0.10
CA ARG A 506 6.34 29.84 1.10
C ARG A 506 5.63 29.73 2.45
N ARG A 507 5.07 30.84 2.94
CA ARG A 507 4.37 30.93 4.22
C ARG A 507 3.19 29.95 4.33
N VAL A 508 2.43 29.76 3.25
CA VAL A 508 1.28 28.84 3.17
C VAL A 508 1.75 27.39 3.09
N THR A 509 2.81 27.09 2.35
CA THR A 509 3.35 25.72 2.20
C THR A 509 4.28 25.29 3.34
N THR A 510 4.63 26.18 4.28
CA THR A 510 5.28 25.81 5.55
C THR A 510 4.23 25.32 6.53
N LEU A 511 4.36 24.07 6.99
CA LEU A 511 3.48 23.50 8.01
C LEU A 511 3.76 24.13 9.37
N GLY A 512 2.72 24.60 10.04
CA GLY A 512 2.78 24.96 11.44
C GLY A 512 2.71 23.72 12.35
N PRO A 513 2.90 23.90 13.67
CA PRO A 513 2.79 22.81 14.64
C PRO A 513 1.43 22.10 14.62
N LEU A 514 0.34 22.85 14.42
CA LEU A 514 -1.01 22.28 14.34
C LEU A 514 -1.19 21.39 13.10
N ASP A 515 -0.58 21.77 11.98
CA ASP A 515 -0.65 20.95 10.77
C ASP A 515 0.15 19.67 10.93
N TRP A 516 1.34 19.77 11.54
CA TRP A 516 2.13 18.59 11.90
C TRP A 516 1.37 17.67 12.86
N PHE A 517 0.73 18.23 13.87
CA PHE A 517 -0.12 17.48 14.78
C PHE A 517 -1.25 16.79 14.01
N LEU A 518 -1.92 17.48 13.09
CA LEU A 518 -2.97 16.89 12.25
C LEU A 518 -2.45 15.75 11.37
N VAL A 519 -1.32 15.94 10.67
CA VAL A 519 -0.72 14.88 9.83
C VAL A 519 -0.32 13.67 10.66
N LEU A 520 0.33 13.90 11.80
CA LEU A 520 0.79 12.83 12.69
C LEU A 520 -0.39 12.12 13.37
N SER A 521 -1.43 12.86 13.77
CA SER A 521 -2.66 12.29 14.31
C SER A 521 -3.38 11.44 13.28
N LEU A 522 -3.49 11.91 12.03
CA LEU A 522 -4.14 11.14 10.97
C LEU A 522 -3.30 9.91 10.58
N THR A 523 -1.98 10.04 10.55
CA THR A 523 -1.06 8.90 10.38
C THR A 523 -1.22 7.87 11.50
N GLY A 524 -1.23 8.35 12.75
CA GLY A 524 -1.42 7.52 13.94
C GLY A 524 -2.79 6.85 13.99
N LEU A 525 -3.83 7.51 13.49
CA LEU A 525 -5.18 6.94 13.39
C LEU A 525 -5.26 5.86 12.30
N LEU A 526 -4.75 6.13 11.10
CA LEU A 526 -4.78 5.17 9.97
C LEU A 526 -3.89 3.96 10.21
N LEU A 527 -2.76 4.14 10.87
CA LEU A 527 -1.87 3.06 11.26
C LEU A 527 -2.42 2.38 12.52
N GLY A 528 -2.64 3.13 13.59
CA GLY A 528 -2.91 2.63 14.94
C GLY A 528 -4.23 1.93 15.14
N VAL A 529 -5.33 2.35 14.50
CA VAL A 529 -6.64 1.69 14.68
C VAL A 529 -6.59 0.21 14.24
N PRO A 530 -6.13 -0.15 13.03
CA PRO A 530 -5.85 -1.54 12.65
C PRO A 530 -5.02 -2.32 13.67
N PHE A 531 -3.94 -1.72 14.21
CA PHE A 531 -3.08 -2.38 15.21
C PHE A 531 -3.80 -2.64 16.50
N VAL A 532 -4.49 -1.64 17.04
CA VAL A 532 -5.16 -1.76 18.33
C VAL A 532 -6.28 -2.79 18.23
N LEU A 533 -7.05 -2.81 17.14
CA LEU A 533 -8.10 -3.81 16.93
C LEU A 533 -7.51 -5.23 16.80
N ALA A 534 -6.45 -5.40 16.01
CA ALA A 534 -5.77 -6.68 15.86
C ALA A 534 -5.18 -7.17 17.19
N PHE A 535 -4.51 -6.26 17.90
CA PHE A 535 -3.93 -6.51 19.21
C PHE A 535 -5.01 -6.89 20.23
N LEU A 536 -6.12 -6.16 20.32
CA LEU A 536 -7.21 -6.49 21.25
C LEU A 536 -7.81 -7.85 20.92
N THR A 537 -8.04 -8.15 19.64
CA THR A 537 -8.56 -9.46 19.21
C THR A 537 -7.60 -10.59 19.61
N ALA A 538 -6.29 -10.43 19.39
CA ALA A 538 -5.28 -11.43 19.75
C ALA A 538 -4.99 -11.49 21.27
N PHE A 539 -5.08 -10.38 22.00
CA PHE A 539 -4.81 -10.30 23.44
C PHE A 539 -5.89 -10.98 24.27
N TYR A 540 -7.14 -10.95 23.83
CA TYR A 540 -8.26 -11.62 24.48
C TYR A 540 -8.50 -13.04 23.95
N THR A 541 -7.50 -13.68 23.32
CA THR A 541 -7.64 -15.02 22.72
C THR A 541 -6.40 -15.92 22.87
N PRO A 542 -6.56 -17.19 23.29
CA PRO A 542 -7.58 -17.74 24.20
C PRO A 542 -7.36 -17.24 25.63
N GLU A 543 -6.09 -17.15 26.03
CA GLU A 543 -5.64 -16.65 27.32
C GLU A 543 -5.50 -15.13 27.26
N VAL A 544 -6.06 -14.45 28.26
CA VAL A 544 -6.00 -13.00 28.33
C VAL A 544 -4.57 -12.58 28.68
N GLY A 545 -3.86 -11.97 27.72
CA GLY A 545 -2.50 -11.50 27.96
C GLY A 545 -1.64 -11.26 26.72
N LEU A 546 -0.40 -10.85 27.00
CA LEU A 546 0.66 -10.80 25.98
C LEU A 546 1.17 -12.23 25.75
N SER A 547 0.78 -12.84 24.63
CA SER A 547 1.23 -14.16 24.15
C SER A 547 2.04 -14.00 22.86
N CYS A 548 2.47 -15.10 22.23
CA CYS A 548 3.14 -15.04 20.91
C CYS A 548 2.34 -14.23 19.88
N ARG A 549 1.00 -14.34 19.93
CA ARG A 549 0.05 -13.79 18.97
C ARG A 549 0.02 -12.28 19.05
N SER A 550 -0.40 -11.77 20.22
CA SER A 550 -0.46 -10.32 20.49
C SER A 550 0.93 -9.66 20.43
N LEU A 551 2.00 -10.36 20.83
CA LEU A 551 3.38 -9.87 20.75
C LEU A 551 3.79 -9.53 19.30
N THR A 552 3.36 -10.31 18.31
CA THR A 552 3.69 -10.05 16.90
C THR A 552 3.18 -8.67 16.46
N PHE A 553 1.93 -8.35 16.79
CA PHE A 553 1.35 -7.04 16.50
C PHE A 553 2.02 -5.92 17.31
N THR A 554 2.34 -6.16 18.58
CA THR A 554 3.03 -5.18 19.44
C THR A 554 4.43 -4.85 18.89
N VAL A 555 5.23 -5.86 18.56
CA VAL A 555 6.57 -5.69 18.00
C VAL A 555 6.49 -4.91 16.68
N TYR A 556 5.58 -5.29 15.78
CA TYR A 556 5.39 -4.56 14.53
C TYR A 556 4.98 -3.11 14.77
N ALA A 557 4.02 -2.85 15.68
CA ALA A 557 3.55 -1.50 15.99
C ALA A 557 4.69 -0.62 16.54
N CYS A 558 5.51 -1.16 17.46
CA CYS A 558 6.71 -0.48 17.96
C CYS A 558 7.69 -0.15 16.83
N LEU A 559 7.95 -1.10 15.92
CA LEU A 559 8.84 -0.89 14.78
C LEU A 559 8.33 0.21 13.85
N GLN A 560 7.03 0.23 13.53
CA GLN A 560 6.44 1.30 12.70
C GLN A 560 6.49 2.67 13.38
N PHE A 561 6.22 2.73 14.68
CA PHE A 561 6.34 3.97 15.44
C PHE A 561 7.78 4.49 15.41
N LEU A 562 8.76 3.61 15.65
CA LEU A 562 10.19 3.96 15.56
C LEU A 562 10.58 4.42 14.15
N GLN A 563 10.03 3.83 13.10
CA GLN A 563 10.25 4.29 11.72
C GLN A 563 9.64 5.66 11.43
N VAL A 564 8.46 5.95 11.95
CA VAL A 564 7.87 7.29 11.88
C VAL A 564 8.75 8.31 12.60
N LEU A 565 9.26 7.96 13.79
CA LEU A 565 10.23 8.79 14.50
C LEU A 565 11.53 8.97 13.70
N LEU A 566 12.06 7.92 13.06
CA LEU A 566 13.22 8.02 12.17
C LEU A 566 12.96 8.89 10.95
N TRP A 567 11.74 8.87 10.41
CA TRP A 567 11.37 9.74 9.30
C TRP A 567 11.32 11.21 9.74
N LEU A 568 10.76 11.49 10.92
CA LEU A 568 10.81 12.83 11.53
C LEU A 568 12.24 13.25 11.90
N TRP A 569 13.08 12.31 12.28
CA TRP A 569 14.50 12.53 12.53
C TRP A 569 15.23 12.89 11.22
N ALA A 570 14.93 12.23 10.10
CA ALA A 570 15.41 12.65 8.78
C ALA A 570 14.88 14.03 8.40
N TYR A 571 13.65 14.37 8.77
CA TYR A 571 13.10 15.71 8.56
C TYR A 571 13.95 16.76 9.29
N ALA A 572 14.29 16.49 10.54
CA ALA A 572 15.09 17.39 11.38
C ALA A 572 16.45 17.70 10.75
N GLY A 573 17.21 16.67 10.39
CA GLY A 573 18.55 16.82 9.85
C GLY A 573 19.66 17.02 10.89
N PRO A 574 20.93 17.09 10.47
CA PRO A 574 22.06 17.05 11.39
C PRO A 574 22.18 18.36 12.18
N PRO A 575 22.53 18.31 13.47
CA PRO A 575 22.73 19.50 14.28
C PRO A 575 23.79 20.44 13.66
N PRO A 576 23.70 21.77 13.87
CA PRO A 576 24.71 22.72 13.41
C PRO A 576 26.11 22.35 13.88
N ALA A 577 27.11 22.44 13.00
CA ALA A 577 28.51 22.27 13.38
C ALA A 577 29.02 23.39 14.31
N LYS A 578 28.38 24.57 14.32
CA LYS A 578 28.73 25.70 15.19
C LYS A 578 27.76 25.77 16.37
N LEU A 579 28.29 25.59 17.57
CA LEU A 579 27.54 25.46 18.84
C LEU A 579 26.93 26.78 19.37
N GLY A 580 27.08 27.91 18.64
CA GLY A 580 26.78 29.26 19.13
C GLY A 580 25.42 29.85 18.78
N GLU A 581 24.63 29.23 17.90
CA GLU A 581 23.26 29.71 17.62
C GLU A 581 22.26 29.09 18.61
N SER A 582 21.53 29.96 19.31
CA SER A 582 20.62 29.70 20.45
C SER A 582 19.84 28.37 20.40
N ARG A 583 20.08 27.54 21.43
CA ARG A 583 19.55 26.18 21.66
C ARG A 583 18.14 26.12 22.27
N HIS A 584 17.21 27.00 21.92
CA HIS A 584 15.84 26.82 22.40
C HIS A 584 15.19 25.64 21.66
N VAL A 585 15.06 24.49 22.33
CA VAL A 585 14.43 23.26 21.83
C VAL A 585 13.00 23.52 21.31
N LEU A 586 12.29 24.50 21.89
CA LEU A 586 10.94 24.89 21.43
C LEU A 586 10.93 25.69 20.11
N ASN A 587 12.04 26.31 19.73
CA ASN A 587 12.18 26.94 18.40
C ASN A 587 12.40 25.92 17.28
N PHE A 588 12.49 24.62 17.61
CA PHE A 588 12.62 23.54 16.66
C PHE A 588 11.40 23.42 15.73
N LEU A 589 10.18 23.44 16.28
CA LEU A 589 8.92 23.30 15.51
C LEU A 589 8.28 24.64 15.09
N ARG A 590 8.84 25.78 15.53
CA ARG A 590 8.23 27.09 15.26
C ARG A 590 8.41 27.48 13.79
N ARG A 591 7.47 28.26 13.25
CA ARG A 591 7.58 28.89 11.91
C ARG A 591 8.88 29.71 11.82
N ARG A 592 9.69 29.55 10.77
CA ARG A 592 11.08 30.07 10.64
C ARG A 592 12.09 29.49 11.64
N GLY A 593 11.72 28.43 12.35
CA GLY A 593 12.59 27.65 13.22
C GLY A 593 13.63 26.87 12.43
N TRP A 594 14.44 26.11 13.14
CA TRP A 594 15.56 25.39 12.55
C TRP A 594 15.10 24.37 11.47
N LEU A 595 13.97 23.72 11.70
CA LEU A 595 13.34 22.74 10.80
C LEU A 595 12.89 23.37 9.47
N ASP A 596 12.37 24.60 9.54
CA ASP A 596 11.88 25.35 8.37
C ASP A 596 13.05 25.91 7.53
N ARG A 597 14.13 26.35 8.19
CA ARG A 597 15.28 27.00 7.53
C ARG A 597 16.19 26.03 6.80
N ARG A 598 16.43 24.84 7.35
CA ARG A 598 17.41 23.91 6.79
C ARG A 598 16.82 22.94 5.77
N GLY A 599 15.49 22.91 5.66
CA GLY A 599 14.80 21.93 4.84
C GLY A 599 15.02 20.51 5.36
N PHE A 600 14.51 19.54 4.60
CA PHE A 600 14.71 18.13 4.91
C PHE A 600 16.18 17.76 4.77
N TYR A 601 16.75 17.08 5.76
CA TYR A 601 17.99 16.38 5.52
C TYR A 601 17.72 15.25 4.55
N ASP A 602 18.55 15.19 3.51
CA ASP A 602 18.51 14.11 2.56
C ASP A 602 19.49 13.03 2.99
N PRO A 603 19.05 12.01 3.76
CA PRO A 603 19.93 10.89 4.05
C PRO A 603 20.40 10.23 2.74
N THR A 604 19.57 10.26 1.69
CA THR A 604 19.89 9.67 0.39
C THR A 604 20.92 10.46 -0.42
N ALA A 605 21.16 11.72 -0.08
CA ALA A 605 22.27 12.51 -0.62
C ALA A 605 23.61 12.06 0.01
N THR A 606 23.88 10.77 0.05
CA THR A 606 25.20 10.21 0.37
C THR A 606 26.29 10.66 -0.60
N ARG A 607 25.98 11.45 -1.63
CA ARG A 607 26.94 12.03 -2.57
C ARG A 607 28.04 12.84 -1.87
N TRP A 608 27.74 13.54 -0.77
CA TRP A 608 28.76 14.24 0.01
C TRP A 608 29.73 13.26 0.70
N LEU A 609 29.23 12.09 1.10
CA LEU A 609 30.00 11.05 1.78
C LEU A 609 30.77 10.20 0.76
N LEU A 610 30.07 9.57 -0.18
CA LEU A 610 30.59 8.59 -1.15
C LEU A 610 31.22 9.22 -2.41
N GLY A 611 31.06 10.53 -2.61
CA GLY A 611 31.46 11.19 -3.86
C GLY A 611 30.53 10.84 -5.04
N PRO A 612 30.87 11.30 -6.25
CA PRO A 612 30.14 10.93 -7.46
C PRO A 612 30.23 9.42 -7.74
N PRO A 613 29.18 8.82 -8.33
CA PRO A 613 29.11 7.36 -8.55
C PRO A 613 30.24 6.81 -9.43
N THR A 614 30.85 7.63 -10.29
CA THR A 614 31.94 7.25 -11.19
C THR A 614 33.26 6.94 -10.49
N ARG A 615 33.46 7.36 -9.24
CA ARG A 615 34.74 7.19 -8.52
C ARG A 615 34.56 6.98 -7.02
N ARG A 616 33.75 5.99 -6.64
CA ARG A 616 33.57 5.62 -5.22
C ARG A 616 34.82 4.93 -4.68
N SER A 617 35.70 5.71 -4.03
CA SER A 617 36.81 5.17 -3.24
C SER A 617 36.44 5.16 -1.76
N LEU A 618 36.60 4.01 -1.09
CA LEU A 618 36.43 3.90 0.37
C LEU A 618 37.30 4.91 1.12
N GLY A 619 38.51 5.21 0.62
CA GLY A 619 39.39 6.20 1.21
C GLY A 619 38.82 7.62 1.17
N GLN A 620 38.11 7.97 0.09
CA GLN A 620 37.45 9.28 -0.01
C GLN A 620 36.28 9.39 0.95
N ALA A 621 35.45 8.34 1.05
CA ALA A 621 34.36 8.29 2.02
C ALA A 621 34.85 8.41 3.46
N TRP A 622 35.94 7.71 3.79
CA TRP A 622 36.58 7.81 5.10
C TRP A 622 37.13 9.22 5.37
N SER A 623 37.77 9.84 4.38
CA SER A 623 38.29 11.20 4.52
C SER A 623 37.19 12.24 4.75
N ASN A 624 36.06 12.11 4.04
CA ASN A 624 34.89 12.98 4.20
C ASN A 624 34.19 12.74 5.54
N ALA A 625 34.07 11.48 5.97
CA ALA A 625 33.54 11.14 7.29
C ALA A 625 34.39 11.75 8.41
N ARG A 626 35.72 11.77 8.26
CA ARG A 626 36.63 12.39 9.23
C ARG A 626 36.52 13.93 9.27
N ARG A 627 36.14 14.58 8.17
CA ARG A 627 35.91 16.03 8.10
C ARG A 627 34.62 16.46 8.80
N GLU A 628 33.54 15.69 8.63
CA GLU A 628 32.23 15.96 9.23
C GLU A 628 31.72 14.76 10.06
N PRO A 629 32.38 14.42 11.19
CA PRO A 629 32.12 13.18 11.93
C PRO A 629 30.68 13.11 12.48
N LEU A 630 30.14 14.25 12.93
CA LEU A 630 28.76 14.31 13.44
C LEU A 630 27.73 14.01 12.34
N ARG A 631 27.92 14.55 11.13
CA ARG A 631 27.03 14.32 9.99
C ARG A 631 27.16 12.89 9.47
N ALA A 632 28.38 12.36 9.45
CA ALA A 632 28.65 10.97 9.06
C ALA A 632 28.01 9.99 10.04
N LEU A 633 28.18 10.22 11.35
CA LEU A 633 27.56 9.42 12.42
C LEU A 633 26.03 9.49 12.33
N TRP A 634 25.47 10.69 12.16
CA TRP A 634 24.02 10.89 11.99
C TRP A 634 23.46 10.11 10.80
N CYS A 635 24.15 10.20 9.65
CA CYS A 635 23.81 9.47 8.44
C CYS A 635 23.88 7.95 8.66
N ALA A 636 24.99 7.47 9.21
CA ALA A 636 25.23 6.05 9.46
C ALA A 636 24.19 5.47 10.44
N LEU A 637 23.95 6.17 11.56
CA LEU A 637 22.98 5.76 12.57
C LEU A 637 21.57 5.71 11.99
N TRP A 638 21.17 6.72 11.20
CA TRP A 638 19.87 6.71 10.53
C TRP A 638 19.72 5.52 9.57
N TYR A 639 20.73 5.24 8.74
CA TYR A 639 20.69 4.11 7.81
C TYR A 639 20.64 2.77 8.54
N VAL A 640 21.49 2.57 9.54
CA VAL A 640 21.51 1.34 10.34
C VAL A 640 20.16 1.13 11.02
N LEU A 641 19.61 2.14 11.70
CA LEU A 641 18.31 2.01 12.39
C LEU A 641 17.16 1.79 11.40
N THR A 642 17.14 2.51 10.27
CA THR A 642 16.11 2.33 9.24
C THR A 642 16.16 0.93 8.64
N THR A 643 17.37 0.40 8.37
CA THR A 643 17.54 -0.97 7.87
C THR A 643 17.16 -2.01 8.91
N VAL A 644 17.60 -1.86 10.16
CA VAL A 644 17.26 -2.80 11.24
C VAL A 644 15.75 -2.81 11.46
N PHE A 645 15.11 -1.66 11.67
CA PHE A 645 13.67 -1.61 11.90
C PHE A 645 12.87 -2.03 10.68
N GLY A 646 13.32 -1.72 9.46
CA GLY A 646 12.69 -2.16 8.22
C GLY A 646 12.75 -3.69 8.06
N LEU A 647 13.93 -4.30 8.24
CA LEU A 647 14.10 -5.75 8.16
C LEU A 647 13.36 -6.48 9.29
N SER A 648 13.39 -5.95 10.51
CA SER A 648 12.60 -6.50 11.62
C SER A 648 11.10 -6.40 11.32
N ALA A 649 10.62 -5.31 10.74
CA ALA A 649 9.21 -5.17 10.38
C ALA A 649 8.81 -6.17 9.28
N ILE A 650 9.67 -6.42 8.29
CA ILE A 650 9.47 -7.46 7.27
C ILE A 650 9.43 -8.84 7.92
N PHE A 651 10.39 -9.14 8.80
CA PHE A 651 10.47 -10.42 9.47
C PHE A 651 9.25 -10.68 10.34
N THR A 652 8.85 -9.71 11.17
CA THR A 652 7.63 -9.81 11.98
C THR A 652 6.40 -9.94 11.10
N ALA A 653 6.34 -9.20 9.98
CA ALA A 653 5.17 -9.21 9.13
C ALA A 653 5.00 -10.52 8.34
N LEU A 654 6.00 -10.86 7.51
CA LEU A 654 5.97 -12.10 6.72
C LEU A 654 6.07 -13.33 7.60
N GLY A 655 6.95 -13.30 8.60
CA GLY A 655 7.14 -14.40 9.55
C GLY A 655 5.87 -14.62 10.36
N GLY A 656 5.24 -13.54 10.85
CA GLY A 656 3.96 -13.63 11.55
C GLY A 656 2.86 -14.23 10.68
N THR A 657 2.73 -13.79 9.42
CA THR A 657 1.73 -14.36 8.50
C THR A 657 2.02 -15.80 8.12
N LEU A 658 3.29 -16.15 7.89
CA LEU A 658 3.68 -17.53 7.60
C LEU A 658 3.40 -18.43 8.81
N MET A 659 3.73 -17.95 10.02
CA MET A 659 3.42 -18.64 11.28
C MET A 659 1.91 -18.86 11.43
N GLN A 660 1.08 -17.87 11.08
CA GLN A 660 -0.37 -18.03 11.08
C GLN A 660 -0.85 -19.05 10.06
N LEU A 661 -0.40 -18.96 8.81
CA LEU A 661 -0.80 -19.89 7.75
C LEU A 661 -0.37 -21.34 8.04
N MET A 662 0.77 -21.50 8.73
CA MET A 662 1.27 -22.82 9.13
C MET A 662 0.62 -23.35 10.43
N GLY A 663 -0.10 -22.51 11.19
CA GLY A 663 -0.66 -22.86 12.50
C GLY A 663 0.35 -22.82 13.65
N VAL A 664 1.52 -22.19 13.48
CA VAL A 664 2.60 -22.15 14.50
C VAL A 664 2.15 -21.45 15.80
N TYR A 665 1.16 -20.57 15.75
CA TYR A 665 0.60 -19.92 16.95
C TYR A 665 -0.16 -20.88 17.88
N THR A 666 -0.40 -22.12 17.46
CA THR A 666 -0.88 -23.20 18.32
C THR A 666 0.26 -23.89 19.08
N ALA A 667 1.51 -23.43 18.98
CA ALA A 667 2.60 -24.03 19.75
C ALA A 667 2.35 -23.96 21.27
N ASP A 668 2.83 -24.97 22.00
CA ASP A 668 2.73 -25.06 23.46
C ASP A 668 3.19 -23.76 24.18
N MET A 669 4.30 -23.17 23.72
CA MET A 669 4.84 -21.93 24.28
C MET A 669 3.90 -20.71 24.10
N CYS A 670 3.01 -20.75 23.11
CA CYS A 670 2.08 -19.66 22.81
C CYS A 670 0.81 -19.68 23.64
N TYR A 671 0.52 -20.78 24.36
CA TYR A 671 -0.54 -20.83 25.37
C TYR A 671 -0.15 -20.16 26.69
N VAL A 672 1.12 -19.79 26.85
CA VAL A 672 1.62 -19.14 28.06
C VAL A 672 1.98 -17.69 27.74
N THR A 673 1.67 -16.77 28.66
CA THR A 673 2.00 -15.34 28.48
C THR A 673 3.51 -15.10 28.57
N VAL A 674 3.99 -14.08 27.86
CA VAL A 674 5.41 -13.73 27.70
C VAL A 674 6.12 -13.53 29.05
N GLU A 675 5.41 -13.03 30.07
CA GLU A 675 5.95 -12.89 31.44
C GLU A 675 6.46 -14.22 32.02
N HIS A 676 5.80 -15.33 31.67
CA HIS A 676 6.11 -16.65 32.19
C HIS A 676 7.09 -17.44 31.31
N TRP A 677 7.47 -16.93 30.14
CA TRP A 677 8.41 -17.61 29.23
C TRP A 677 9.81 -17.80 29.82
N THR A 678 10.23 -16.88 30.70
CA THR A 678 11.53 -16.97 31.38
C THR A 678 11.49 -17.77 32.66
N ARG A 679 10.29 -18.15 33.14
CA ARG A 679 10.12 -18.93 34.36
C ARG A 679 10.33 -20.43 34.11
N PRO A 680 10.81 -21.19 35.12
CA PRO A 680 10.89 -22.65 35.09
C PRO A 680 9.53 -23.31 34.76
N TYR A 681 9.54 -24.44 34.04
CA TYR A 681 8.34 -25.07 33.48
C TYR A 681 7.29 -25.47 34.53
N ASP A 682 7.73 -25.86 35.71
CA ASP A 682 6.92 -26.24 36.88
C ASP A 682 6.18 -25.06 37.51
N THR A 683 6.66 -23.83 37.30
CA THR A 683 6.06 -22.59 37.84
C THR A 683 5.17 -21.85 36.85
N ARG A 684 5.02 -22.38 35.62
CA ARG A 684 4.17 -21.76 34.59
C ARG A 684 2.69 -22.03 34.87
N PRO A 685 1.79 -21.10 34.50
CA PRO A 685 0.37 -21.33 34.62
C PRO A 685 -0.07 -22.52 33.76
N MET A 686 -1.15 -23.18 34.17
CA MET A 686 -1.71 -24.32 33.44
C MET A 686 -2.39 -23.84 32.15
N PRO A 687 -1.88 -24.17 30.95
CA PRO A 687 -2.51 -23.78 29.69
C PRO A 687 -3.84 -24.50 29.47
N ILE A 688 -4.80 -23.79 28.89
CA ILE A 688 -6.05 -24.36 28.38
C ILE A 688 -5.79 -24.95 26.99
N ILE A 689 -5.98 -26.28 26.84
CA ILE A 689 -5.79 -27.00 25.57
C ILE A 689 -7.11 -27.33 24.86
N SER A 690 -8.25 -27.09 25.51
CA SER A 690 -9.58 -27.21 24.91
C SER A 690 -9.96 -25.98 24.10
N SER A 691 -10.55 -26.16 22.93
CA SER A 691 -11.18 -25.07 22.16
C SER A 691 -12.62 -24.79 22.62
N ASN A 692 -13.20 -23.66 22.20
CA ASN A 692 -14.63 -23.35 22.38
C ASN A 692 -15.11 -23.32 23.86
N SER A 693 -14.26 -22.91 24.79
CA SER A 693 -14.67 -22.75 26.19
C SER A 693 -15.68 -21.61 26.37
N ARG A 694 -16.44 -21.65 27.47
CA ARG A 694 -17.38 -20.58 27.85
C ARG A 694 -16.74 -19.19 27.84
N GLU A 695 -15.55 -19.06 28.41
CA GLU A 695 -14.85 -17.78 28.50
C GLU A 695 -14.34 -17.33 27.12
N MET A 696 -13.88 -18.26 26.27
CA MET A 696 -13.50 -17.95 24.89
C MET A 696 -14.71 -17.45 24.07
N ILE A 697 -15.88 -18.10 24.18
CA ILE A 697 -17.11 -17.66 23.50
C ILE A 697 -17.51 -16.26 24.00
N LYS A 698 -17.43 -16.01 25.31
CA LYS A 698 -17.73 -14.72 25.91
C LYS A 698 -16.76 -13.64 25.42
N ASN A 699 -15.46 -13.90 25.42
CA ASN A 699 -14.44 -12.99 24.89
C ASN A 699 -14.64 -12.73 23.39
N ALA A 700 -15.03 -13.75 22.62
CA ALA A 700 -15.33 -13.59 21.21
C ALA A 700 -16.52 -12.66 20.96
N ARG A 701 -17.57 -12.78 21.77
CA ARG A 701 -18.75 -11.89 21.70
C ARG A 701 -18.45 -10.46 22.16
N VAL A 702 -17.61 -10.30 23.18
CA VAL A 702 -17.30 -9.01 23.81
C VAL A 702 -16.23 -8.24 23.02
N TYR A 703 -15.21 -8.93 22.50
CA TYR A 703 -14.05 -8.30 21.86
C TYR A 703 -13.97 -8.56 20.37
N TRP A 704 -14.03 -9.81 19.90
CA TRP A 704 -13.75 -10.11 18.47
C TRP A 704 -14.80 -9.49 17.56
N LYS A 705 -16.08 -9.72 17.89
CA LYS A 705 -17.19 -9.21 17.09
C LYS A 705 -17.21 -7.68 17.06
N PRO A 706 -17.14 -6.94 18.19
CA PRO A 706 -17.04 -5.48 18.15
C PRO A 706 -15.78 -4.98 17.45
N CYS A 707 -14.61 -5.62 17.64
CA CYS A 707 -13.39 -5.21 16.96
C CYS A 707 -13.50 -5.36 15.43
N ALA A 708 -14.05 -6.48 14.95
CA ALA A 708 -14.27 -6.71 13.53
C ALA A 708 -15.28 -5.72 12.92
N ILE A 709 -16.41 -5.49 13.60
CA ILE A 709 -17.41 -4.50 13.17
C ILE A 709 -16.78 -3.11 13.14
N THR A 710 -16.02 -2.74 14.18
CA THR A 710 -15.31 -1.46 14.24
C THR A 710 -14.31 -1.33 13.09
N ALA A 711 -13.58 -2.39 12.77
CA ALA A 711 -12.63 -2.42 11.66
C ALA A 711 -13.33 -2.19 10.31
N ILE A 712 -14.48 -2.83 10.08
CA ILE A 712 -15.29 -2.66 8.85
C ILE A 712 -15.82 -1.23 8.74
N VAL A 713 -16.40 -0.70 9.82
CA VAL A 713 -16.93 0.66 9.86
C VAL A 713 -15.82 1.67 9.61
N PHE A 714 -14.67 1.48 10.26
CA PHE A 714 -13.49 2.32 10.10
C PHE A 714 -12.96 2.31 8.66
N MET A 715 -12.77 1.12 8.07
CA MET A 715 -12.34 0.98 6.68
C MET A 715 -13.30 1.63 5.69
N THR A 716 -14.61 1.45 5.91
CA THR A 716 -15.66 2.05 5.08
C THR A 716 -15.60 3.58 5.17
N PHE A 717 -15.47 4.11 6.41
CA PHE A 717 -15.35 5.54 6.66
C PHE A 717 -14.09 6.13 6.01
N VAL A 718 -12.92 5.54 6.24
CA VAL A 718 -11.65 6.01 5.66
C VAL A 718 -11.69 5.98 4.14
N SER A 719 -12.28 4.93 3.55
CA SER A 719 -12.43 4.82 2.10
C SER A 719 -13.38 5.88 1.54
N PHE A 720 -14.49 6.15 2.22
CA PHE A 720 -15.41 7.23 1.85
C PHE A 720 -14.75 8.60 1.92
N VAL A 721 -14.08 8.92 3.04
CA VAL A 721 -13.35 10.18 3.21
C VAL A 721 -12.26 10.33 2.16
N GLY A 722 -11.53 9.24 1.88
CA GLY A 722 -10.48 9.24 0.85
C GLY A 722 -11.03 9.50 -0.55
N TRP A 723 -12.13 8.83 -0.92
CA TRP A 723 -12.84 9.08 -2.17
C TRP A 723 -13.35 10.52 -2.28
N TRP A 724 -14.00 11.02 -1.22
CA TRP A 724 -14.53 12.39 -1.18
C TRP A 724 -13.42 13.42 -1.33
N TYR A 725 -12.32 13.26 -0.58
CA TYR A 725 -11.16 14.15 -0.66
C TYR A 725 -10.54 14.13 -2.06
N GLN A 726 -10.33 12.94 -2.63
CA GLN A 726 -9.79 12.78 -3.98
C GLN A 726 -10.68 13.46 -5.02
N ARG A 727 -12.00 13.30 -4.93
CA ARG A 727 -12.96 13.94 -5.83
C ARG A 727 -12.90 15.46 -5.71
N ARG A 728 -12.96 15.99 -4.48
CA ARG A 728 -12.85 17.43 -4.20
C ARG A 728 -11.56 18.02 -4.79
N MET A 729 -10.42 17.38 -4.56
CA MET A 729 -9.12 17.86 -5.05
C MET A 729 -9.07 17.90 -6.57
N ARG A 730 -9.62 16.88 -7.26
CA ARG A 730 -9.71 16.86 -8.73
C ARG A 730 -10.64 17.94 -9.27
N ASP A 731 -11.76 18.16 -8.62
CA ASP A 731 -12.72 19.18 -9.05
C ASP A 731 -12.12 20.59 -8.89
N MET A 732 -11.46 20.87 -7.74
CA MET A 732 -10.74 22.13 -7.55
C MET A 732 -9.62 22.33 -8.58
N PHE A 733 -8.83 21.29 -8.86
CA PHE A 733 -7.80 21.34 -9.89
C PHE A 733 -8.40 21.62 -11.28
N GLY A 734 -9.47 20.91 -11.65
CA GLY A 734 -10.16 21.08 -12.93
C GLY A 734 -10.75 22.47 -13.12
N THR A 735 -11.38 23.05 -12.07
CA THR A 735 -11.88 24.42 -12.12
C THR A 735 -10.76 25.44 -12.34
N LEU A 736 -9.63 25.29 -11.65
CA LEU A 736 -8.49 26.20 -11.80
C LEU A 736 -7.84 26.10 -13.18
N VAL A 737 -7.76 24.90 -13.76
CA VAL A 737 -7.27 24.72 -15.14
C VAL A 737 -8.21 25.40 -16.14
N ALA A 738 -9.52 25.18 -16.01
CA ALA A 738 -10.50 25.80 -16.90
C ALA A 738 -10.49 27.34 -16.82
N GLU A 739 -10.29 27.91 -15.63
CA GLU A 739 -10.18 29.35 -15.44
C GLU A 739 -8.92 29.94 -16.11
N ILE A 740 -7.81 29.19 -16.12
CA ILE A 740 -6.57 29.58 -16.80
C ILE A 740 -6.77 29.61 -18.32
N ASP A 741 -7.39 28.57 -18.89
CA ASP A 741 -7.64 28.49 -20.34
C ASP A 741 -8.50 29.68 -20.84
N LEU A 742 -9.50 30.10 -20.06
CA LEU A 742 -10.32 31.27 -20.37
C LEU A 742 -9.50 32.57 -20.35
N SER A 743 -8.61 32.73 -19.37
CA SER A 743 -7.77 33.94 -19.27
C SER A 743 -6.75 34.07 -20.42
N GLU A 744 -6.27 32.94 -20.94
CA GLU A 744 -5.39 32.91 -22.11
C GLU A 744 -6.15 33.34 -23.38
N PHE A 745 -7.36 32.79 -23.56
CA PHE A 745 -8.24 33.16 -24.67
C PHE A 745 -8.57 34.66 -24.66
N ASP A 746 -8.95 35.22 -23.52
CA ASP A 746 -9.25 36.66 -23.40
C ASP A 746 -8.01 37.53 -23.70
N SER A 747 -6.81 37.08 -23.31
CA SER A 747 -5.56 37.77 -23.61
C SER A 747 -5.23 37.74 -25.11
N GLU A 748 -5.39 36.59 -25.77
CA GLU A 748 -5.18 36.47 -27.22
C GLU A 748 -6.20 37.32 -28.00
N TYR A 749 -7.47 37.31 -27.62
CA TYR A 749 -8.49 38.15 -28.24
C TYR A 749 -8.20 39.64 -28.03
N ALA A 750 -7.76 40.04 -26.83
CA ALA A 750 -7.34 41.41 -26.58
C ALA A 750 -6.11 41.81 -27.42
N ALA A 751 -5.15 40.91 -27.61
CA ALA A 751 -3.98 41.15 -28.45
C ALA A 751 -4.36 41.25 -29.94
N GLN A 752 -5.21 40.35 -30.43
CA GLN A 752 -5.73 40.39 -31.81
C GLN A 752 -6.58 41.64 -32.06
N ALA A 753 -7.41 42.06 -31.10
CA ALA A 753 -8.18 43.30 -31.20
C ALA A 753 -7.27 44.54 -31.28
N ARG A 754 -6.16 44.57 -30.54
CA ARG A 754 -5.16 45.65 -30.64
C ARG A 754 -4.44 45.68 -31.99
N LEU A 755 -4.17 44.52 -32.57
CA LEU A 755 -3.56 44.43 -33.92
C LEU A 755 -4.54 44.79 -35.02
N ALA A 756 -5.83 44.47 -34.86
CA ALA A 756 -6.88 44.79 -35.82
C ALA A 756 -7.25 46.28 -35.83
N PHE A 757 -7.08 46.98 -34.71
CA PHE A 757 -7.46 48.40 -34.55
C PHE A 757 -6.34 49.24 -33.90
N PRO A 758 -5.19 49.44 -34.59
CA PRO A 758 -4.03 50.14 -34.01
C PRO A 758 -4.26 51.63 -33.73
N ASP A 759 -5.23 52.28 -34.40
CA ASP A 759 -5.46 53.74 -34.32
C ASP A 759 -6.63 54.16 -33.40
N VAL A 760 -7.30 53.21 -32.72
CA VAL A 760 -8.42 53.56 -31.82
C VAL A 760 -7.88 53.81 -30.41
N SER A 761 -7.80 55.09 -30.04
CA SER A 761 -7.37 55.51 -28.70
C SER A 761 -8.26 54.93 -27.58
N PRO A 762 -7.71 54.56 -26.40
CA PRO A 762 -8.40 53.71 -25.41
C PRO A 762 -9.57 54.36 -24.64
N SER A 763 -9.93 55.59 -24.96
CA SER A 763 -10.86 56.41 -24.17
C SER A 763 -12.34 56.06 -24.36
N LEU A 764 -12.71 55.04 -25.13
CA LEU A 764 -14.10 54.74 -25.47
C LEU A 764 -14.37 53.23 -25.63
N VAL A 765 -14.18 52.44 -24.58
CA VAL A 765 -14.73 51.06 -24.54
C VAL A 765 -15.36 50.76 -23.17
N PHE A 766 -16.70 50.77 -23.17
CA PHE A 766 -17.67 50.08 -22.30
C PHE A 766 -17.50 50.13 -20.76
N THR A 767 -18.17 51.10 -20.13
CA THR A 767 -18.83 50.88 -18.83
C THR A 767 -20.24 50.34 -19.05
N SER A 768 -20.45 49.02 -18.95
CA SER A 768 -21.81 48.46 -18.79
C SER A 768 -22.22 48.52 -17.32
N SER A 769 -22.68 49.69 -16.87
CA SER A 769 -23.41 49.82 -15.61
C SER A 769 -24.87 49.43 -15.86
N GLY A 770 -25.27 48.24 -15.41
CA GLY A 770 -26.67 47.85 -15.31
C GLY A 770 -27.39 48.69 -14.26
N ARG A 771 -28.04 49.78 -14.69
CA ARG A 771 -28.92 50.62 -13.87
C ARG A 771 -30.36 50.37 -14.30
N ALA A 772 -31.12 49.67 -13.48
CA ALA A 772 -32.56 49.51 -13.63
C ALA A 772 -33.26 50.82 -13.23
N ASN A 773 -33.89 51.49 -14.21
CA ASN A 773 -35.00 52.41 -14.00
C ASN A 773 -36.29 51.55 -14.07
N GLY A 774 -37.27 51.61 -13.18
CA GLY A 774 -37.76 52.78 -12.47
C GLY A 774 -38.86 53.45 -13.31
N HIS A 775 -40.04 52.82 -13.38
CA HIS A 775 -41.26 53.48 -13.85
C HIS A 775 -42.17 53.73 -12.65
N GLN A 776 -42.48 55.01 -12.46
CA GLN A 776 -43.30 55.60 -11.42
C GLN A 776 -44.60 56.07 -12.08
N ALA A 777 -45.74 55.66 -11.53
CA ALA A 777 -47.02 56.34 -11.72
C ALA A 777 -47.74 56.35 -10.37
N ASP A 778 -48.07 57.55 -9.93
CA ASP A 778 -48.66 57.92 -8.65
C ASP A 778 -50.05 57.33 -8.43
N THR A 779 -50.39 57.06 -7.16
CA THR A 779 -51.63 57.56 -6.52
C THR A 779 -51.57 57.41 -4.99
N SER A 780 -52.25 58.35 -4.33
CA SER A 780 -52.12 58.86 -2.97
C SER A 780 -52.81 57.99 -1.85
N PRO A 781 -52.88 58.41 -0.56
CA PRO A 781 -52.49 57.57 0.59
C PRO A 781 -53.63 57.27 1.60
N ALA A 782 -53.39 56.35 2.54
CA ALA A 782 -54.03 56.34 3.87
C ALA A 782 -53.38 55.33 4.84
N ASP A 783 -53.25 55.77 6.10
CA ASP A 783 -53.31 55.02 7.37
C ASP A 783 -52.16 54.11 7.86
N THR A 784 -51.41 54.68 8.81
CA THR A 784 -50.89 54.08 10.06
C THR A 784 -51.94 53.24 10.86
N PRO A 785 -51.59 52.49 11.95
CA PRO A 785 -50.30 51.99 12.45
C PRO A 785 -50.35 50.54 13.06
N ARG A 786 -49.23 50.13 13.70
CA ARG A 786 -49.11 49.28 14.93
C ARG A 786 -48.77 47.77 14.85
N LEU A 787 -47.65 47.49 15.54
CA LEU A 787 -47.40 46.45 16.57
C LEU A 787 -47.20 44.96 16.22
N ARG A 788 -46.09 44.47 16.81
CA ARG A 788 -45.92 43.26 17.66
C ARG A 788 -45.46 41.92 17.04
N THR A 789 -44.23 41.56 17.45
CA THR A 789 -43.78 40.32 18.15
C THR A 789 -44.14 38.92 17.67
N ALA A 790 -43.12 38.04 17.82
CA ALA A 790 -43.11 36.60 18.17
C ALA A 790 -42.61 35.68 17.03
N THR A 791 -41.41 35.10 17.12
CA THR A 791 -41.07 33.79 17.73
C THR A 791 -42.01 32.63 17.37
N LEU A 792 -41.54 31.63 16.62
CA LEU A 792 -41.18 30.26 17.08
C LEU A 792 -41.15 29.24 15.92
N HIS A 793 -40.13 28.39 16.00
CA HIS A 793 -39.94 27.01 15.52
C HIS A 793 -40.87 26.35 14.49
N GLY A 794 -40.20 25.68 13.55
CA GLY A 794 -40.50 24.34 13.02
C GLY A 794 -39.18 23.66 12.68
#